data_AF-A0A9W8N6Z9-F1
#
_entry.id   AF-A0A9W8N6Z9-F1
#
_cell.length_a   1.000
_cell.length_b   1.000
_cell.length_c   1.000
_cell.angle_alpha   90.00
_cell.angle_beta   90.00
_cell.angle_gamma   90.00
#
_symmetry.space_group_name_H-M   'P 1'
#
loop_
_entity.id
_entity.type
_entity.pdbx_description
1 polymer ?
#
loop_
_entity_poly.entity_id
_entity_poly.type
_entity_poly.pdbx_seq_one_letter_code
_entity_poly.pdbx_strand_id
1 'polypeptide(L)'
;MLDASDVEQIGEHARGDGSAVGLFLRLPAVGEDMVAQLERGRVVVSGWPCSRRKQGRLHDGVVDGRTAGLDDEDILVADAGQDANTGFALDTMNRTEQGRRGGVVERREQLQVSQQTHIRELRELGGGGLCSQVLAYLARQGGTRRAREDQGASHRDARSELGPGEKKIERVERKKKFMDRSSECYAMGVRGLGAAVRRYGRFSPLSGDTVVVDGPALVHRVYDGCMRQRPPNAGFICQPSYAVLARMVIGWLEELRRHNVQVRKIIFDGYLPPSKWQVRQQRLLEQSKLMNDLLTSHPDGSSLLPGDAFEAIKGGISLTQTSSPSSNLRRTPRPPFLVPAVVEILKSSHSWGPLVEVVSGEADMFCAEDIRRHGGVLLTSDSDLLITDLGHHGSVSFFEDIASSDPSAESSTLLASKFSLDAINDALALNGLGGLPRVAFEIVKSRKGFNEALERIRNRKEEDDSHTPELQAFLDELSMKEYLSKDHPVQSIISSLDPRISEIVIQTLLLRNNTTPLDENNTQHPRGPETLAMFLPILIEDRSRMSAWASSTAVRQVAYSIMQAFAVRESPVVIEYRSLMASNSSVGRQIDVLNLDETLEQCASLANTLELLIQRIPTENMRWLGLAIYQDIMWSMAEERSPFSASMIHQVQQDSEEEPWHTWDMIHFTALVEASLYSLRIAKQGLEVAIPLCPTLSPQLRDLYQRLSALPLIADWPTIHNMPNLLATAREHNILATITDILGIPPIEAPAQANETDSSKGRLKRKNGNSRGGRDPKRPVSINPFAVLSNATQN
;
A
#
# COMPACT_ATOMS: atom_id res chain seq x y z
N MET A 1 21.48 30.47 11.65
CA MET A 1 21.50 31.72 12.41
C MET A 1 21.92 32.85 11.50
N LEU A 2 20.95 33.59 10.98
CA LEU A 2 20.86 35.04 11.07
C LEU A 2 19.38 35.36 10.91
N ASP A 3 18.94 36.23 11.79
CA ASP A 3 17.58 36.66 12.08
C ASP A 3 17.37 38.09 11.55
N ALA A 4 16.14 38.59 11.70
CA ALA A 4 15.67 39.97 11.56
C ALA A 4 14.90 40.29 10.26
N SER A 5 13.60 40.06 10.41
CA SER A 5 12.46 40.92 10.11
C SER A 5 12.67 42.45 10.04
N ASP A 6 11.67 43.08 9.39
CA ASP A 6 11.18 44.46 9.47
C ASP A 6 11.65 45.49 8.42
N VAL A 7 10.80 45.70 7.40
CA VAL A 7 10.36 47.04 6.96
C VAL A 7 8.88 46.98 6.53
N GLU A 8 8.04 47.74 7.24
CA GLU A 8 6.62 48.00 6.98
C GLU A 8 6.36 48.96 5.79
N GLN A 9 5.21 48.71 5.14
CA GLN A 9 4.16 49.61 4.60
C GLN A 9 4.49 50.95 3.90
N ILE A 10 3.89 51.10 2.70
CA ILE A 10 3.08 52.22 2.12
C ILE A 10 2.74 51.74 0.69
N GLY A 11 1.57 51.79 0.07
CA GLY A 11 0.25 52.34 0.31
C GLY A 11 -0.60 52.08 -0.96
N GLU A 12 -1.93 52.04 -0.81
CA GLU A 12 -2.95 51.73 -1.82
C GLU A 12 -3.00 52.69 -3.03
N HIS A 13 -3.31 52.18 -4.23
CA HIS A 13 -4.41 52.62 -5.13
C HIS A 13 -4.24 52.07 -6.56
N ALA A 14 -5.21 51.28 -7.05
CA ALA A 14 -5.92 51.52 -8.32
C ALA A 14 -6.84 50.33 -8.68
N ARG A 15 -8.14 50.64 -8.75
CA ARG A 15 -9.19 49.84 -9.42
C ARG A 15 -8.99 49.88 -10.94
N GLY A 16 -9.40 48.82 -11.64
CA GLY A 16 -9.59 48.84 -13.09
C GLY A 16 -10.00 47.48 -13.66
N ASP A 17 -11.27 47.39 -14.05
CA ASP A 17 -11.95 46.26 -14.70
C ASP A 17 -11.28 45.75 -16.00
N GLY A 18 -11.47 44.44 -16.24
CA GLY A 18 -12.21 44.02 -17.43
C GLY A 18 -11.44 43.41 -18.61
N SER A 19 -12.08 42.36 -19.15
CA SER A 19 -11.97 41.78 -20.49
C SER A 19 -11.02 40.60 -20.73
N ALA A 20 -11.66 39.48 -21.03
CA ALA A 20 -11.14 38.25 -21.59
C ALA A 20 -10.52 38.42 -22.99
N VAL A 21 -9.40 37.74 -23.24
CA VAL A 21 -9.01 37.24 -24.57
C VAL A 21 -8.19 35.97 -24.37
N GLY A 22 -8.65 34.86 -24.95
CA GLY A 22 -7.89 33.62 -25.01
C GLY A 22 -6.70 33.74 -25.96
N LEU A 23 -5.61 33.01 -25.68
CA LEU A 23 -4.61 32.76 -26.71
C LEU A 23 -3.93 31.41 -26.51
N PHE A 24 -3.96 30.64 -27.59
CA PHE A 24 -3.16 29.47 -27.91
C PHE A 24 -1.70 29.61 -27.45
N LEU A 25 -1.20 28.63 -26.70
CA LEU A 25 0.24 28.40 -26.59
C LEU A 25 0.68 27.39 -27.65
N ARG A 26 1.36 27.93 -28.67
CA ARG A 26 2.17 27.20 -29.64
C ARG A 26 3.35 26.51 -28.95
N LEU A 27 3.52 25.23 -29.25
CA LEU A 27 4.79 24.50 -29.18
C LEU A 27 5.85 25.17 -30.08
N PRO A 28 7.14 25.11 -29.74
CA PRO A 28 8.19 25.07 -30.74
C PRO A 28 8.80 23.67 -30.83
N ALA A 29 8.96 23.24 -32.08
CA ALA A 29 9.60 22.02 -32.50
C ALA A 29 11.14 22.12 -32.41
N VAL A 30 11.72 20.96 -32.13
CA VAL A 30 12.98 20.37 -32.62
C VAL A 30 13.84 21.23 -33.55
N GLY A 31 15.13 21.30 -33.20
CA GLY A 31 16.23 21.59 -34.11
C GLY A 31 17.51 20.95 -33.59
N GLU A 32 17.95 19.87 -34.24
CA GLU A 32 19.32 19.33 -34.17
C GLU A 32 20.25 20.18 -35.05
N ASP A 33 21.45 20.51 -34.58
CA ASP A 33 22.75 19.96 -35.08
C ASP A 33 23.97 20.93 -34.97
N MET A 34 25.15 20.31 -34.76
CA MET A 34 26.55 20.74 -35.00
C MET A 34 27.35 21.70 -34.06
N VAL A 35 28.17 21.08 -33.19
CA VAL A 35 29.68 20.98 -33.15
C VAL A 35 30.61 22.22 -33.40
N ALA A 36 31.35 22.56 -32.33
CA ALA A 36 32.78 22.97 -32.14
C ALA A 36 33.43 24.26 -32.73
N GLN A 37 34.03 25.11 -31.86
CA GLN A 37 35.50 25.24 -31.59
C GLN A 37 35.92 26.52 -30.80
N LEU A 38 37.01 26.37 -30.00
CA LEU A 38 38.05 27.33 -29.50
C LEU A 38 37.65 28.36 -28.42
N GLU A 39 38.12 28.26 -27.16
CA GLU A 39 39.47 28.46 -26.57
C GLU A 39 39.84 29.91 -26.14
N ARG A 40 40.34 29.98 -24.89
CA ARG A 40 41.24 30.97 -24.22
C ARG A 40 40.63 32.07 -23.35
N GLY A 41 41.02 32.02 -22.07
CA GLY A 41 41.08 33.16 -21.16
C GLY A 41 41.56 32.78 -19.75
N ARG A 42 42.88 32.74 -19.52
CA ARG A 42 43.52 32.65 -18.19
C ARG A 42 43.69 34.05 -17.58
N VAL A 43 43.43 34.21 -16.28
CA VAL A 43 44.08 35.11 -15.29
C VAL A 43 43.79 34.45 -13.91
N VAL A 44 44.67 33.96 -13.03
CA VAL A 44 45.94 34.39 -12.37
C VAL A 44 45.76 35.39 -11.21
N VAL A 45 45.67 34.83 -9.99
CA VAL A 45 46.44 35.14 -8.73
C VAL A 45 45.89 36.05 -7.61
N SER A 46 46.18 35.55 -6.39
CA SER A 46 46.31 36.15 -5.04
C SER A 46 45.06 36.10 -4.14
N GLY A 47 45.10 35.70 -2.86
CA GLY A 47 46.19 35.26 -1.98
C GLY A 47 46.04 35.84 -0.56
N TRP A 48 45.49 35.05 0.38
CA TRP A 48 45.76 35.00 1.86
C TRP A 48 45.65 36.31 2.70
N PRO A 49 45.73 36.32 4.06
CA PRO A 49 45.60 35.24 5.08
C PRO A 49 44.73 35.59 6.34
N CYS A 50 44.28 34.52 7.01
CA CYS A 50 44.46 34.17 8.45
C CYS A 50 44.52 35.23 9.59
N SER A 51 43.61 35.12 10.58
CA SER A 51 43.91 35.03 12.05
C SER A 51 42.61 34.99 12.86
N ARG A 52 42.34 33.95 13.68
CA ARG A 52 42.88 33.56 15.01
C ARG A 52 42.13 34.19 16.21
N ARG A 53 41.73 33.28 17.11
CA ARG A 53 41.60 33.41 18.60
C ARG A 53 40.37 34.20 19.09
N LYS A 54 39.73 33.90 20.22
CA LYS A 54 39.94 32.93 21.31
C LYS A 54 38.71 32.98 22.25
N GLN A 55 38.37 31.83 22.85
CA GLN A 55 38.09 31.57 24.27
C GLN A 55 37.19 32.51 25.12
N GLY A 56 36.27 31.86 25.87
CA GLY A 56 35.79 32.30 27.20
C GLY A 56 34.28 32.06 27.37
N ARG A 57 33.78 30.89 27.79
CA ARG A 57 33.67 30.28 29.14
C ARG A 57 32.86 31.06 30.20
N LEU A 58 31.86 30.34 30.76
CA LEU A 58 31.28 30.41 32.13
C LEU A 58 30.32 31.57 32.39
N HIS A 59 29.24 31.49 33.19
CA HIS A 59 28.82 30.55 34.25
C HIS A 59 27.29 30.67 34.50
N ASP A 60 26.79 29.74 35.32
CA ASP A 60 25.44 29.46 35.82
C ASP A 60 24.69 30.56 36.62
N GLY A 61 23.39 30.27 36.84
CA GLY A 61 22.54 30.72 37.96
C GLY A 61 21.09 30.91 37.48
N VAL A 62 20.13 29.99 37.66
CA VAL A 62 19.39 29.58 38.88
C VAL A 62 18.90 30.76 39.73
N VAL A 63 17.57 30.90 39.88
CA VAL A 63 16.81 31.00 41.17
C VAL A 63 15.30 31.25 40.89
N ASP A 64 14.51 30.58 41.72
CA ASP A 64 13.05 30.51 41.91
C ASP A 64 12.25 31.80 42.21
N GLY A 65 10.92 31.68 42.11
CA GLY A 65 9.90 32.35 42.95
C GLY A 65 8.52 32.43 42.25
N ARG A 66 7.47 31.65 42.59
CA ARG A 66 6.45 31.85 43.67
C ARG A 66 5.91 33.29 43.70
N THR A 67 4.60 33.63 43.64
CA THR A 67 3.41 33.24 44.44
C THR A 67 2.19 34.04 43.88
N ALA A 68 0.99 33.47 43.71
CA ALA A 68 -0.22 33.52 44.58
C ALA A 68 -1.10 34.80 44.59
N GLY A 69 -2.43 34.60 44.60
CA GLY A 69 -3.52 35.56 44.91
C GLY A 69 -4.71 35.39 43.94
N LEU A 70 -5.86 34.75 44.25
CA LEU A 70 -6.93 34.93 45.26
C LEU A 70 -7.94 36.06 45.00
N ASP A 71 -9.20 35.69 45.29
CA ASP A 71 -10.46 36.43 45.54
C ASP A 71 -11.35 36.79 44.33
N ASP A 72 -12.68 36.90 44.44
CA ASP A 72 -13.78 36.13 45.07
C ASP A 72 -15.09 36.87 44.66
N GLU A 73 -16.24 36.19 44.81
CA GLU A 73 -17.63 36.72 44.88
C GLU A 73 -18.35 37.29 43.63
N ASP A 74 -19.69 37.23 43.47
CA ASP A 74 -20.81 36.36 43.90
C ASP A 74 -22.11 36.95 43.24
N ILE A 75 -23.27 36.26 43.38
CA ILE A 75 -24.67 36.77 43.43
C ILE A 75 -25.64 36.70 42.19
N LEU A 76 -26.61 35.74 42.31
CA LEU A 76 -28.11 35.77 42.16
C LEU A 76 -28.82 35.94 40.79
N VAL A 77 -30.04 35.44 40.47
CA VAL A 77 -31.05 34.41 40.89
C VAL A 77 -32.25 34.46 39.89
N ALA A 78 -33.09 33.41 39.88
CA ALA A 78 -34.51 33.26 39.42
C ALA A 78 -34.73 32.60 38.04
N ASP A 79 -35.49 31.52 37.78
CA ASP A 79 -36.62 30.75 38.35
C ASP A 79 -37.94 30.86 37.53
N ALA A 80 -38.68 29.73 37.47
CA ALA A 80 -40.01 29.42 36.89
C ALA A 80 -40.15 29.34 35.34
N GLY A 81 -40.90 28.42 34.72
CA GLY A 81 -41.77 27.33 35.18
C GLY A 81 -42.65 26.76 34.03
N GLN A 82 -42.93 25.46 34.11
CA GLN A 82 -44.17 24.70 33.78
C GLN A 82 -44.86 24.65 32.39
N ASP A 83 -45.03 23.39 31.95
CA ASP A 83 -46.26 22.67 31.57
C ASP A 83 -46.96 22.78 30.19
N ALA A 84 -47.22 21.57 29.64
CA ALA A 84 -48.51 21.05 29.13
C ALA A 84 -48.66 20.71 27.61
N ASN A 85 -48.58 19.40 27.33
CA ASN A 85 -49.71 18.51 26.95
C ASN A 85 -50.27 18.44 25.51
N THR A 86 -50.81 17.24 25.20
CA THR A 86 -51.66 16.75 24.07
C THR A 86 -50.92 16.26 22.80
N GLY A 87 -51.20 15.12 22.16
CA GLY A 87 -52.27 14.11 22.27
C GLY A 87 -52.85 13.78 20.87
N PHE A 88 -53.24 12.50 20.62
CA PHE A 88 -53.93 11.88 19.45
C PHE A 88 -53.03 11.20 18.37
N ALA A 89 -52.98 9.86 18.24
CA ALA A 89 -53.97 8.82 17.79
C ALA A 89 -53.92 8.57 16.26
N LEU A 90 -53.39 7.43 15.80
CA LEU A 90 -54.10 6.18 15.42
C LEU A 90 -55.06 6.33 14.22
N ASP A 91 -54.73 5.73 13.07
CA ASP A 91 -55.22 4.39 12.65
C ASP A 91 -55.43 4.18 11.12
N THR A 92 -55.24 2.91 10.71
CA THR A 92 -55.91 2.10 9.66
C THR A 92 -55.72 2.26 8.11
N MET A 93 -55.07 1.22 7.55
CA MET A 93 -55.56 0.22 6.56
C MET A 93 -55.90 0.52 5.06
N ASN A 94 -55.09 -0.15 4.19
CA ASN A 94 -55.40 -1.25 3.24
C ASN A 94 -56.42 -1.16 2.06
N ARG A 95 -55.95 -1.73 0.92
CA ARG A 95 -56.64 -2.35 -0.26
C ARG A 95 -57.29 -1.39 -1.28
N THR A 96 -57.27 -1.59 -2.61
CA THR A 96 -57.27 -2.83 -3.42
C THR A 96 -56.90 -2.52 -4.88
N GLU A 97 -56.31 -3.50 -5.58
CA GLU A 97 -56.23 -3.60 -7.04
C GLU A 97 -57.60 -3.90 -7.69
N GLN A 98 -57.87 -3.35 -8.89
CA GLN A 98 -58.12 -4.11 -10.14
C GLN A 98 -58.74 -3.24 -11.25
N GLY A 99 -58.14 -3.32 -12.45
CA GLY A 99 -58.88 -3.28 -13.72
C GLY A 99 -58.49 -2.20 -14.73
N ARG A 100 -57.69 -2.56 -15.76
CA ARG A 100 -58.17 -2.75 -17.15
C ARG A 100 -57.01 -2.86 -18.15
N ARG A 101 -56.93 -4.03 -18.80
CA ARG A 101 -56.21 -4.30 -20.04
C ARG A 101 -57.00 -3.75 -21.23
N GLY A 102 -56.31 -3.13 -22.18
CA GLY A 102 -56.85 -2.80 -23.50
C GLY A 102 -56.15 -1.62 -24.16
N GLY A 103 -54.94 -1.82 -24.69
CA GLY A 103 -54.21 -0.78 -25.43
C GLY A 103 -52.71 -1.03 -25.54
N VAL A 104 -52.27 -2.12 -26.19
CA VAL A 104 -50.83 -2.43 -26.33
C VAL A 104 -50.42 -2.85 -27.75
N VAL A 105 -51.35 -3.03 -28.69
CA VAL A 105 -50.98 -3.52 -30.03
C VAL A 105 -50.59 -2.39 -30.99
N GLU A 106 -51.19 -1.20 -30.88
CA GLU A 106 -51.00 -0.13 -31.88
C GLU A 106 -49.80 0.82 -31.62
N ARG A 107 -49.26 0.86 -30.37
CA ARG A 107 -48.04 1.63 -30.05
C ARG A 107 -46.74 0.87 -30.37
N ARG A 108 -46.82 -0.41 -30.72
CA ARG A 108 -45.65 -1.28 -30.89
C ARG A 108 -45.02 -1.19 -32.28
N GLU A 109 -45.82 -0.90 -33.30
CA GLU A 109 -45.32 -0.78 -34.68
C GLU A 109 -44.70 0.60 -34.97
N GLN A 110 -45.15 1.68 -34.30
CA GLN A 110 -44.54 3.01 -34.44
C GLN A 110 -43.16 3.14 -33.76
N LEU A 111 -42.91 2.37 -32.70
CA LEU A 111 -41.61 2.33 -32.02
C LEU A 111 -40.54 1.53 -32.79
N GLN A 112 -40.97 0.54 -33.59
CA GLN A 112 -40.06 -0.33 -34.33
C GLN A 112 -39.49 0.34 -35.59
N VAL A 113 -40.28 1.21 -36.24
CA VAL A 113 -39.84 2.01 -37.39
C VAL A 113 -38.91 3.16 -36.96
N SER A 114 -39.13 3.77 -35.79
CA SER A 114 -38.25 4.82 -35.25
C SER A 114 -36.86 4.27 -34.85
N GLN A 115 -36.80 3.07 -34.27
CA GLN A 115 -35.53 2.42 -33.90
C GLN A 115 -34.69 1.98 -35.10
N GLN A 116 -35.32 1.58 -36.22
CA GLN A 116 -34.58 1.17 -37.43
C GLN A 116 -33.94 2.35 -38.17
N THR A 117 -34.54 3.54 -38.10
CA THR A 117 -33.98 4.75 -38.72
C THR A 117 -32.76 5.26 -37.95
N HIS A 118 -32.79 5.20 -36.61
CA HIS A 118 -31.68 5.65 -35.76
C HIS A 118 -30.45 4.72 -35.80
N ILE A 119 -30.66 3.41 -36.01
CA ILE A 119 -29.58 2.42 -36.20
C ILE A 119 -28.87 2.61 -37.56
N ARG A 120 -29.55 3.21 -38.55
CA ARG A 120 -28.99 3.45 -39.88
C ARG A 120 -28.09 4.70 -39.89
N GLU A 121 -28.45 5.75 -39.15
CA GLU A 121 -27.62 6.95 -38.96
C GLU A 121 -26.34 6.68 -38.15
N LEU A 122 -26.39 5.75 -37.18
CA LEU A 122 -25.21 5.35 -36.40
C LEU A 122 -24.21 4.47 -37.15
N ARG A 123 -24.57 3.92 -38.31
CA ARG A 123 -23.66 3.11 -39.15
C ARG A 123 -22.84 3.92 -40.16
N GLU A 124 -23.23 5.18 -40.43
CA GLU A 124 -22.54 6.03 -41.41
C GLU A 124 -21.40 6.88 -40.81
N LEU A 125 -21.24 6.88 -39.48
CA LEU A 125 -20.15 7.57 -38.78
C LEU A 125 -19.12 6.56 -38.24
N GLY A 126 -18.26 6.07 -39.13
CA GLY A 126 -17.16 5.17 -38.78
C GLY A 126 -15.89 5.90 -38.33
N GLY A 127 -15.32 5.49 -37.18
CA GLY A 127 -13.94 5.77 -36.81
C GLY A 127 -13.60 5.37 -35.35
N GLY A 128 -12.94 4.23 -35.16
CA GLY A 128 -12.27 3.88 -33.89
C GLY A 128 -12.75 2.58 -33.23
N GLY A 129 -11.94 1.53 -33.33
CA GLY A 129 -12.13 0.24 -32.68
C GLY A 129 -11.95 0.30 -31.17
N LEU A 130 -12.97 0.79 -30.48
CA LEU A 130 -13.20 0.61 -29.03
C LEU A 130 -14.70 0.78 -28.70
N CYS A 131 -15.46 1.44 -29.58
CA CYS A 131 -16.92 1.60 -29.48
C CYS A 131 -17.71 0.28 -29.65
N SER A 132 -17.09 -0.77 -30.21
CA SER A 132 -17.75 -2.07 -30.42
C SER A 132 -18.00 -2.86 -29.13
N GLN A 133 -17.20 -2.65 -28.08
CA GLN A 133 -17.39 -3.34 -26.79
C GLN A 133 -18.53 -2.72 -25.96
N VAL A 134 -18.69 -1.40 -26.00
CA VAL A 134 -19.82 -0.70 -25.38
C VAL A 134 -21.14 -1.00 -26.11
N LEU A 135 -21.10 -1.09 -27.44
CA LEU A 135 -22.27 -1.54 -28.22
C LEU A 135 -22.59 -3.03 -28.01
N ALA A 136 -21.58 -3.88 -27.79
CA ALA A 136 -21.79 -5.29 -27.42
C ALA A 136 -22.37 -5.45 -26.01
N TYR A 137 -22.05 -4.55 -25.08
CA TYR A 137 -22.66 -4.48 -23.75
C TYR A 137 -24.15 -4.11 -23.82
N LEU A 138 -24.51 -3.10 -24.62
CA LEU A 138 -25.91 -2.70 -24.82
C LEU A 138 -26.75 -3.75 -25.57
N ALA A 139 -26.14 -4.54 -26.47
CA ALA A 139 -26.82 -5.61 -27.18
C ALA A 139 -27.07 -6.87 -26.33
N ARG A 140 -26.25 -7.15 -25.30
CA ARG A 140 -26.38 -8.37 -24.47
C ARG A 140 -27.39 -8.24 -23.33
N GLN A 141 -27.62 -7.03 -22.82
CA GLN A 141 -28.62 -6.77 -21.76
C GLN A 141 -30.07 -6.93 -22.26
N GLY A 142 -30.30 -6.94 -23.58
CA GLY A 142 -31.65 -7.01 -24.17
C GLY A 142 -32.22 -8.42 -24.41
N GLY A 143 -31.47 -9.50 -24.14
CA GLY A 143 -31.94 -10.82 -24.56
C GLY A 143 -31.30 -11.99 -23.84
N THR A 144 -31.75 -12.33 -22.63
CA THR A 144 -31.66 -13.70 -22.10
C THR A 144 -32.62 -13.91 -20.91
N ARG A 145 -33.89 -14.19 -21.22
CA ARG A 145 -34.80 -14.94 -20.32
C ARG A 145 -35.78 -15.76 -21.17
N ARG A 146 -35.28 -16.87 -21.73
CA ARG A 146 -36.09 -18.01 -22.23
C ARG A 146 -35.14 -19.09 -22.75
N ALA A 147 -35.05 -20.19 -22.00
CA ALA A 147 -34.70 -21.56 -22.40
C ALA A 147 -33.83 -22.20 -21.31
N ARG A 148 -34.48 -22.87 -20.35
CA ARG A 148 -33.91 -23.97 -19.57
C ARG A 148 -35.06 -24.71 -18.88
N GLU A 149 -35.70 -25.56 -19.65
CA GLU A 149 -36.44 -26.74 -19.23
C GLU A 149 -36.34 -27.73 -20.40
N ASP A 150 -36.31 -29.02 -20.09
CA ASP A 150 -36.12 -30.18 -20.97
C ASP A 150 -34.68 -30.52 -21.39
N GLN A 151 -34.05 -31.43 -20.64
CA GLN A 151 -33.98 -32.85 -21.04
C GLN A 151 -33.07 -33.63 -20.08
N GLY A 152 -33.63 -34.69 -19.51
CA GLY A 152 -32.90 -35.73 -18.80
C GLY A 152 -32.72 -36.99 -19.62
N ALA A 153 -31.84 -37.84 -19.09
CA ALA A 153 -31.69 -39.29 -19.26
C ALA A 153 -30.61 -39.85 -20.21
N SER A 154 -29.84 -40.76 -19.61
CA SER A 154 -29.17 -41.96 -20.15
C SER A 154 -27.71 -41.84 -20.61
N HIS A 155 -26.75 -42.42 -19.86
CA HIS A 155 -26.27 -43.79 -20.12
C HIS A 155 -25.26 -44.29 -19.06
N ARG A 156 -25.26 -45.61 -18.87
CA ARG A 156 -24.47 -46.42 -17.92
C ARG A 156 -23.06 -46.77 -18.40
N ASP A 157 -22.20 -47.05 -17.40
CA ASP A 157 -21.18 -48.10 -17.26
C ASP A 157 -20.22 -48.45 -18.42
N ALA A 158 -18.91 -48.29 -18.16
CA ALA A 158 -17.88 -49.30 -18.45
C ALA A 158 -16.63 -49.10 -17.57
N ARG A 159 -16.15 -50.20 -16.97
CA ARG A 159 -14.93 -50.35 -16.15
C ARG A 159 -13.80 -50.99 -16.99
N SER A 160 -12.56 -50.90 -16.46
CA SER A 160 -11.31 -51.62 -16.83
C SER A 160 -10.46 -50.93 -17.90
N GLU A 161 -9.12 -50.81 -17.84
CA GLU A 161 -8.05 -51.58 -17.19
C GLU A 161 -6.86 -50.67 -16.78
N LEU A 162 -6.12 -51.06 -15.73
CA LEU A 162 -4.90 -50.39 -15.25
C LEU A 162 -3.65 -50.95 -15.97
N GLY A 163 -2.89 -50.06 -16.60
CA GLY A 163 -1.54 -50.26 -17.16
C GLY A 163 -0.75 -48.95 -17.14
N PRO A 164 0.52 -48.93 -17.58
CA PRO A 164 1.71 -48.41 -16.88
C PRO A 164 1.62 -46.94 -16.41
N GLY A 165 0.76 -46.67 -15.43
CA GLY A 165 0.53 -45.34 -14.88
C GLY A 165 1.46 -44.99 -13.72
N GLU A 166 1.90 -45.97 -12.92
CA GLU A 166 2.54 -45.70 -11.64
C GLU A 166 3.90 -45.00 -11.76
N LYS A 167 4.74 -45.35 -12.75
CA LYS A 167 6.02 -44.64 -12.97
C LYS A 167 5.86 -43.24 -13.58
N LYS A 168 4.78 -43.01 -14.33
CA LYS A 168 4.46 -41.70 -14.92
C LYS A 168 3.83 -40.78 -13.87
N ILE A 169 2.96 -41.33 -13.02
CA ILE A 169 2.37 -40.65 -11.87
C ILE A 169 3.45 -40.30 -10.85
N GLU A 170 4.38 -41.21 -10.51
CA GLU A 170 5.47 -40.91 -9.58
C GLU A 170 6.43 -39.84 -10.15
N ARG A 171 6.68 -39.82 -11.46
CA ARG A 171 7.49 -38.78 -12.12
C ARG A 171 6.77 -37.43 -12.17
N VAL A 172 5.46 -37.42 -12.39
CA VAL A 172 4.61 -36.21 -12.38
C VAL A 172 4.44 -35.69 -10.95
N GLU A 173 4.28 -36.55 -9.95
CA GLU A 173 4.21 -36.17 -8.53
C GLU A 173 5.56 -35.67 -8.00
N ARG A 174 6.68 -36.29 -8.39
CA ARG A 174 8.03 -35.75 -8.08
C ARG A 174 8.27 -34.41 -8.77
N LYS A 175 7.80 -34.24 -10.02
CA LYS A 175 7.86 -32.97 -10.75
C LYS A 175 7.01 -31.89 -10.07
N LYS A 176 5.76 -32.21 -9.70
CA LYS A 176 4.85 -31.29 -8.98
C LYS A 176 5.38 -30.91 -7.60
N LYS A 177 5.85 -31.89 -6.82
CA LYS A 177 6.46 -31.67 -5.51
C LYS A 177 7.79 -30.92 -5.58
N PHE A 178 8.53 -31.03 -6.69
CA PHE A 178 9.70 -30.21 -6.96
C PHE A 178 9.28 -28.78 -7.31
N MET A 179 8.34 -28.58 -8.25
CA MET A 179 7.87 -27.25 -8.66
C MET A 179 7.25 -26.47 -7.49
N ASP A 180 6.36 -27.08 -6.71
CA ASP A 180 5.75 -26.41 -5.54
C ASP A 180 6.80 -25.99 -4.50
N ARG A 181 7.88 -26.77 -4.33
CA ARG A 181 8.95 -26.50 -3.35
C ARG A 181 10.06 -25.62 -3.89
N SER A 182 10.25 -25.61 -5.21
CA SER A 182 11.23 -24.79 -5.89
C SER A 182 10.74 -23.36 -5.97
N SER A 183 9.46 -23.13 -6.27
CA SER A 183 8.82 -21.82 -6.22
C SER A 183 8.92 -21.16 -4.83
N GLU A 184 8.80 -21.94 -3.74
CA GLU A 184 9.01 -21.44 -2.37
C GLU A 184 10.47 -21.04 -2.07
N CYS A 185 11.46 -21.72 -2.66
CA CYS A 185 12.87 -21.44 -2.45
C CYS A 185 13.40 -20.33 -3.37
N TYR A 186 12.90 -20.24 -4.59
CA TYR A 186 13.32 -19.24 -5.58
C TYR A 186 12.76 -17.86 -5.29
N ALA A 187 11.58 -17.76 -4.67
CA ALA A 187 10.96 -16.48 -4.34
C ALA A 187 11.58 -15.77 -3.10
N MET A 188 12.56 -16.37 -2.40
CA MET A 188 13.22 -15.82 -1.20
C MET A 188 14.74 -15.61 -1.34
N GLY A 189 15.23 -15.59 -2.57
CA GLY A 189 16.62 -15.46 -2.93
C GLY A 189 17.55 -16.59 -2.53
N VAL A 190 18.70 -16.65 -3.20
CA VAL A 190 19.61 -17.80 -3.09
C VAL A 190 20.43 -17.69 -1.80
N ARG A 191 19.92 -18.34 -0.74
CA ARG A 191 20.51 -18.29 0.61
C ARG A 191 22.01 -18.60 0.60
N GLY A 192 22.79 -17.67 1.16
CA GLY A 192 24.24 -17.82 1.33
C GLY A 192 25.07 -17.49 0.07
N LEU A 193 24.44 -17.26 -1.09
CA LEU A 193 25.14 -16.92 -2.33
C LEU A 193 25.85 -15.57 -2.21
N GLY A 194 25.12 -14.52 -1.83
CA GLY A 194 25.68 -13.16 -1.69
C GLY A 194 26.89 -13.10 -0.77
N ALA A 195 26.84 -13.80 0.38
CA ALA A 195 27.97 -13.89 1.30
C ALA A 195 29.18 -14.61 0.68
N ALA A 196 28.95 -15.67 -0.10
CA ALA A 196 30.01 -16.44 -0.73
C ALA A 196 30.72 -15.67 -1.86
N VAL A 197 29.99 -14.83 -2.60
CA VAL A 197 30.55 -14.06 -3.71
C VAL A 197 31.02 -12.66 -3.34
N ARG A 198 30.76 -12.22 -2.09
CA ARG A 198 31.13 -10.87 -1.61
C ARG A 198 32.61 -10.52 -1.84
N ARG A 199 33.51 -11.50 -1.74
CA ARG A 199 34.97 -11.33 -1.94
C ARG A 199 35.37 -10.98 -3.38
N TYR A 200 34.48 -11.15 -4.35
CA TYR A 200 34.74 -10.83 -5.75
C TYR A 200 34.29 -9.41 -6.12
N GLY A 201 33.68 -8.68 -5.18
CA GLY A 201 33.36 -7.27 -5.35
C GLY A 201 34.62 -6.42 -5.48
N ARG A 202 34.64 -5.53 -6.47
CA ARG A 202 35.74 -4.59 -6.67
C ARG A 202 35.33 -3.22 -6.16
N PHE A 203 35.99 -2.74 -5.11
CA PHE A 203 35.81 -1.38 -4.64
C PHE A 203 36.38 -0.39 -5.65
N SER A 204 35.54 0.52 -6.12
CA SER A 204 35.93 1.57 -7.05
C SER A 204 35.10 2.84 -6.81
N PRO A 205 35.59 4.01 -7.25
CA PRO A 205 34.82 5.24 -7.18
C PRO A 205 33.47 5.11 -7.90
N LEU A 206 32.43 5.67 -7.31
CA LEU A 206 31.11 5.82 -7.93
C LEU A 206 30.99 7.15 -8.68
N SER A 207 31.87 8.11 -8.38
CA SER A 207 31.90 9.42 -9.04
C SER A 207 32.11 9.29 -10.56
N GLY A 208 31.21 9.91 -11.32
CA GLY A 208 31.17 9.82 -12.79
C GLY A 208 30.36 8.65 -13.33
N ASP A 209 29.90 7.73 -12.48
CA ASP A 209 29.05 6.62 -12.94
C ASP A 209 27.61 7.06 -13.16
N THR A 210 26.97 6.39 -14.11
CA THR A 210 25.51 6.39 -14.26
C THR A 210 24.91 5.22 -13.49
N VAL A 211 23.90 5.49 -12.67
CA VAL A 211 23.27 4.50 -11.79
C VAL A 211 21.76 4.37 -12.02
N VAL A 212 21.25 3.16 -11.82
CA VAL A 212 19.82 2.86 -11.72
C VAL A 212 19.54 2.37 -10.31
N VAL A 213 18.50 2.92 -9.68
CA VAL A 213 18.19 2.68 -8.27
C VAL A 213 16.94 1.82 -8.14
N ASP A 214 17.09 0.70 -7.43
CA ASP A 214 15.98 -0.08 -6.90
C ASP A 214 15.32 0.71 -5.76
N GLY A 215 14.17 1.33 -6.07
CA GLY A 215 13.45 2.24 -5.19
C GLY A 215 12.94 1.58 -3.89
N PRO A 216 12.19 0.46 -3.95
CA PRO A 216 11.72 -0.24 -2.77
C PRO A 216 12.86 -0.61 -1.82
N ALA A 217 13.95 -1.17 -2.35
CA ALA A 217 15.11 -1.51 -1.54
C ALA A 217 15.77 -0.28 -0.91
N LEU A 218 15.88 0.85 -1.62
CA LEU A 218 16.40 2.10 -1.07
C LEU A 218 15.55 2.59 0.11
N VAL A 219 14.23 2.66 -0.07
CA VAL A 219 13.30 3.12 0.97
C VAL A 219 13.43 2.27 2.23
N HIS A 220 13.45 0.95 2.08
CA HIS A 220 13.59 0.04 3.20
C HIS A 220 14.94 0.21 3.91
N ARG A 221 16.04 0.40 3.17
CA ARG A 221 17.37 0.61 3.78
C ARG A 221 17.49 1.94 4.51
N VAL A 222 16.95 3.02 3.95
CA VAL A 222 16.92 4.33 4.60
C VAL A 222 16.08 4.27 5.88
N TYR A 223 14.90 3.64 5.83
CA TYR A 223 14.08 3.40 7.02
C TYR A 223 14.84 2.60 8.08
N ASP A 224 15.46 1.48 7.71
CA ASP A 224 16.23 0.66 8.65
C ASP A 224 17.42 1.47 9.25
N GLY A 225 18.01 2.39 8.48
CA GLY A 225 19.02 3.35 8.92
C GLY A 225 18.52 4.35 9.97
N CYS A 226 17.34 4.92 9.74
CA CYS A 226 16.69 5.79 10.72
C CYS A 226 16.41 5.03 12.02
N MET A 227 15.89 3.80 11.90
CA MET A 227 15.55 2.98 13.05
C MET A 227 16.78 2.49 13.85
N ARG A 228 17.98 2.44 13.25
CA ARG A 228 19.24 2.18 13.98
C ARG A 228 19.63 3.33 14.90
N GLN A 229 19.22 4.56 14.58
CA GLN A 229 19.50 5.77 15.37
C GLN A 229 18.38 6.10 16.37
N ARG A 230 17.34 5.27 16.42
CA ARG A 230 16.21 5.40 17.33
C ARG A 230 16.66 5.31 18.80
N PRO A 231 16.07 6.11 19.71
CA PRO A 231 16.36 5.99 21.14
C PRO A 231 16.10 4.57 21.68
N PRO A 232 16.97 4.03 22.55
CA PRO A 232 16.92 2.63 23.00
C PRO A 232 15.64 2.28 23.79
N ASN A 233 15.03 3.25 24.46
CA ASN A 233 13.84 3.06 25.29
C ASN A 233 12.52 3.45 24.59
N ALA A 234 12.56 3.79 23.31
CA ALA A 234 11.37 4.25 22.61
C ALA A 234 10.39 3.08 22.35
N GLY A 235 9.08 3.38 22.33
CA GLY A 235 8.01 2.40 22.09
C GLY A 235 8.02 1.82 20.67
N PHE A 236 7.27 0.73 20.41
CA PHE A 236 7.24 0.11 19.09
C PHE A 236 6.64 1.00 17.98
N ILE A 237 5.78 1.97 18.35
CA ILE A 237 5.26 3.00 17.44
C ILE A 237 6.27 4.12 17.16
N CYS A 238 7.43 4.14 17.83
CA CYS A 238 8.46 5.13 17.58
C CYS A 238 9.12 4.91 16.22
N GLN A 239 8.62 5.63 15.21
CA GLN A 239 8.98 5.48 13.80
C GLN A 239 9.07 6.87 13.16
N PRO A 240 9.93 7.07 12.15
CA PRO A 240 9.97 8.33 11.42
C PRO A 240 8.63 8.55 10.71
N SER A 241 8.15 9.80 10.69
CA SER A 241 6.99 10.14 9.88
C SER A 241 7.29 9.92 8.39
N TYR A 242 6.25 9.75 7.58
CA TYR A 242 6.38 9.59 6.14
C TYR A 242 7.10 10.78 5.48
N ALA A 243 6.83 12.01 5.93
CA ALA A 243 7.53 13.21 5.48
C ALA A 243 9.03 13.18 5.83
N VAL A 244 9.38 12.80 7.07
CA VAL A 244 10.78 12.67 7.51
C VAL A 244 11.49 11.60 6.68
N LEU A 245 10.88 10.44 6.47
CA LEU A 245 11.46 9.36 5.68
C LEU A 245 11.73 9.78 4.24
N ALA A 246 10.77 10.42 3.57
CA ALA A 246 10.94 10.89 2.21
C ALA A 246 12.04 11.96 2.10
N ARG A 247 12.12 12.87 3.08
CA ARG A 247 13.23 13.83 3.21
C ARG A 247 14.58 13.13 3.34
N MET A 248 14.66 12.04 4.11
CA MET A 248 15.89 11.25 4.24
C MET A 248 16.29 10.56 2.93
N VAL A 249 15.33 10.01 2.18
CA VAL A 249 15.57 9.40 0.86
C VAL A 249 16.04 10.45 -0.14
N ILE A 250 15.41 11.62 -0.20
CA ILE A 250 15.86 12.73 -1.05
C ILE A 250 17.27 13.16 -0.67
N GLY A 251 17.57 13.34 0.62
CA GLY A 251 18.91 13.70 1.08
C GLY A 251 19.97 12.70 0.62
N TRP A 252 19.66 11.41 0.71
CA TRP A 252 20.54 10.33 0.25
C TRP A 252 20.80 10.42 -1.26
N LEU A 253 19.76 10.68 -2.05
CA LEU A 253 19.87 10.86 -3.51
C LEU A 253 20.65 12.14 -3.88
N GLU A 254 20.47 13.23 -3.13
CA GLU A 254 21.26 14.46 -3.31
C GLU A 254 22.74 14.24 -2.98
N GLU A 255 23.07 13.33 -2.06
CA GLU A 255 24.45 12.96 -1.79
C GLU A 255 25.12 12.22 -2.95
N LEU A 256 24.39 11.36 -3.66
CA LEU A 256 24.89 10.80 -4.93
C LEU A 256 25.18 11.92 -5.94
N ARG A 257 24.24 12.84 -6.13
CA ARG A 257 24.38 13.95 -7.08
C ARG A 257 25.57 14.85 -6.74
N ARG A 258 25.77 15.15 -5.45
CA ARG A 258 26.90 15.97 -4.96
C ARG A 258 28.26 15.36 -5.28
N HIS A 259 28.33 14.03 -5.33
CA HIS A 259 29.55 13.28 -5.68
C HIS A 259 29.65 12.93 -7.16
N ASN A 260 28.93 13.67 -8.01
CA ASN A 260 28.93 13.52 -9.47
C ASN A 260 28.48 12.12 -9.94
N VAL A 261 27.53 11.52 -9.23
CA VAL A 261 26.87 10.27 -9.65
C VAL A 261 25.59 10.62 -10.39
N GLN A 262 25.43 10.13 -11.62
CA GLN A 262 24.27 10.40 -12.44
C GLN A 262 23.19 9.34 -12.20
N VAL A 263 22.13 9.70 -11.48
CA VAL A 263 20.95 8.83 -11.35
C VAL A 263 20.13 8.90 -12.64
N ARG A 264 20.02 7.76 -13.34
CA ARG A 264 19.26 7.65 -14.58
C ARG A 264 17.78 7.38 -14.32
N LYS A 265 17.48 6.45 -13.41
CA LYS A 265 16.13 6.04 -13.04
C LYS A 265 16.05 5.58 -11.59
N ILE A 266 14.88 5.74 -10.99
CA ILE A 266 14.50 5.20 -9.69
C ILE A 266 13.23 4.38 -9.91
N ILE A 267 13.35 3.05 -9.85
CA ILE A 267 12.29 2.14 -10.29
C ILE A 267 11.59 1.53 -9.08
N PHE A 268 10.25 1.51 -9.10
CA PHE A 268 9.40 0.95 -8.06
C PHE A 268 8.51 -0.16 -8.60
N ASP A 269 8.22 -1.14 -7.73
CA ASP A 269 7.34 -2.26 -8.06
C ASP A 269 5.95 -1.73 -8.45
N GLY A 270 5.34 -2.34 -9.45
CA GLY A 270 3.92 -2.13 -9.73
C GLY A 270 3.12 -3.40 -9.94
N TYR A 271 3.75 -4.55 -10.15
CA TYR A 271 3.06 -5.85 -10.15
C TYR A 271 3.98 -6.98 -9.69
N LEU A 272 3.53 -7.74 -8.70
CA LEU A 272 4.24 -8.94 -8.28
C LEU A 272 3.72 -10.18 -9.04
N PRO A 273 4.61 -11.02 -9.58
CA PRO A 273 4.21 -12.21 -10.32
C PRO A 273 3.42 -13.22 -9.48
N PRO A 274 2.52 -14.01 -10.10
CA PRO A 274 1.82 -15.10 -9.42
C PRO A 274 2.75 -16.15 -8.79
N SER A 275 3.98 -16.33 -9.32
CA SER A 275 4.97 -17.26 -8.74
C SER A 275 5.42 -16.86 -7.34
N LYS A 276 5.31 -15.57 -6.96
CA LYS A 276 5.66 -15.05 -5.63
C LYS A 276 4.45 -14.96 -4.69
N TRP A 277 3.31 -15.55 -5.06
CA TRP A 277 2.09 -15.56 -4.26
C TRP A 277 2.31 -16.11 -2.84
N GLN A 278 2.96 -17.28 -2.72
CA GLN A 278 3.24 -17.90 -1.42
C GLN A 278 4.13 -17.00 -0.54
N VAL A 279 5.11 -16.32 -1.15
CA VAL A 279 5.98 -15.39 -0.42
C VAL A 279 5.19 -14.22 0.15
N ARG A 280 4.19 -13.74 -0.58
CA ARG A 280 3.32 -12.68 -0.07
C ARG A 280 2.48 -13.15 1.11
N GLN A 281 1.88 -14.33 1.03
CA GLN A 281 1.15 -14.90 2.16
C GLN A 281 2.05 -15.11 3.38
N GLN A 282 3.27 -15.59 3.17
CA GLN A 282 4.25 -15.79 4.24
C GLN A 282 4.64 -14.46 4.91
N ARG A 283 4.94 -13.41 4.13
CA ARG A 283 5.23 -12.06 4.66
C ARG A 283 4.06 -11.50 5.46
N LEU A 284 2.83 -11.65 4.94
CA LEU A 284 1.61 -11.22 5.64
C LEU A 284 1.38 -12.01 6.94
N LEU A 285 1.67 -13.32 6.94
CA LEU A 285 1.58 -14.17 8.13
C LEU A 285 2.62 -13.78 9.19
N GLU A 286 3.86 -13.50 8.79
CA GLU A 286 4.93 -13.07 9.70
C GLU A 286 4.61 -11.74 10.37
N GLN A 287 4.19 -10.74 9.58
CA GLN A 287 3.77 -9.45 10.12
C GLN A 287 2.50 -9.58 10.98
N SER A 288 1.59 -10.50 10.63
CA SER A 288 0.41 -10.78 11.44
C SER A 288 0.74 -11.37 12.80
N LYS A 289 1.73 -12.28 12.86
CA LYS A 289 2.25 -12.83 14.12
C LYS A 289 2.93 -11.76 14.95
N LEU A 290 3.76 -10.92 14.33
CA LEU A 290 4.40 -9.80 15.00
C LEU A 290 3.38 -8.89 15.71
N MET A 291 2.27 -8.57 15.06
CA MET A 291 1.24 -7.72 15.66
C MET A 291 0.57 -8.38 16.88
N ASN A 292 0.31 -9.69 16.82
CA ASN A 292 -0.24 -10.43 17.97
C ASN A 292 0.78 -10.53 19.12
N ASP A 293 2.06 -10.71 18.80
CA ASP A 293 3.14 -10.73 19.78
C ASP A 293 3.27 -9.36 20.48
N LEU A 294 3.09 -8.25 19.76
CA LEU A 294 3.07 -6.90 20.32
C LEU A 294 1.92 -6.71 21.30
N LEU A 295 0.69 -7.10 20.94
CA LEU A 295 -0.46 -7.04 21.85
C LEU A 295 -0.25 -7.82 23.14
N THR A 296 0.39 -8.99 23.04
CA THR A 296 0.66 -9.84 24.21
C THR A 296 1.79 -9.28 25.08
N SER A 297 2.82 -8.70 24.46
CA SER A 297 4.02 -8.21 25.18
C SER A 297 3.87 -6.79 25.72
N HIS A 298 2.95 -6.00 25.16
CA HIS A 298 2.70 -4.61 25.53
C HIS A 298 1.19 -4.37 25.70
N PRO A 299 0.55 -4.96 26.73
CA PRO A 299 -0.90 -4.89 26.91
C PRO A 299 -1.43 -3.47 27.10
N ASP A 300 -0.61 -2.56 27.64
CA ASP A 300 -1.01 -1.18 27.93
C ASP A 300 -0.75 -0.21 26.75
N GLY A 301 -0.20 -0.71 25.64
CA GLY A 301 0.12 0.08 24.46
C GLY A 301 1.61 0.39 24.32
N SER A 302 1.96 1.58 23.84
CA SER A 302 3.35 1.92 23.49
C SER A 302 3.80 3.19 24.20
N SER A 303 5.04 3.24 24.70
CA SER A 303 5.57 4.47 25.31
C SER A 303 5.59 5.65 24.34
N LEU A 304 5.41 6.85 24.88
CA LEU A 304 5.48 8.11 24.15
C LEU A 304 6.82 8.27 23.41
N LEU A 305 6.75 8.97 22.28
CA LEU A 305 7.93 9.38 21.53
C LEU A 305 8.51 10.69 22.10
N PRO A 306 9.84 10.83 22.11
CA PRO A 306 10.44 12.15 21.97
C PRO A 306 10.04 12.71 20.60
N GLY A 307 9.32 13.84 20.56
CA GLY A 307 8.79 14.43 19.32
C GLY A 307 9.85 14.80 18.28
N ASP A 308 11.12 14.87 18.69
CA ASP A 308 12.30 15.20 17.91
C ASP A 308 13.21 13.99 17.61
N ALA A 309 12.77 12.76 17.93
CA ALA A 309 13.61 11.56 17.90
C ALA A 309 14.31 11.28 16.55
N PHE A 310 13.75 11.78 15.44
CA PHE A 310 14.30 11.61 14.10
C PHE A 310 14.68 12.94 13.41
N GLU A 311 14.48 14.11 14.06
CA GLU A 311 14.78 15.42 13.45
C GLU A 311 16.28 15.68 13.31
N ALA A 312 17.09 15.17 14.23
CA ALA A 312 18.55 15.31 14.17
C ALA A 312 19.20 14.42 13.09
N ILE A 313 18.47 13.45 12.52
CA ILE A 313 19.00 12.52 11.55
C ILE A 313 19.18 13.21 10.20
N LYS A 314 20.38 13.09 9.62
CA LYS A 314 20.68 13.62 8.29
C LYS A 314 20.47 12.55 7.22
N GLY A 315 19.83 12.96 6.12
CA GLY A 315 19.61 12.14 4.94
C GLY A 315 20.90 11.98 4.14
N GLY A 316 21.76 11.03 4.52
CA GLY A 316 23.03 10.80 3.85
C GLY A 316 23.39 9.32 3.68
N ILE A 317 24.48 9.04 2.98
CA ILE A 317 24.95 7.69 2.60
C ILE A 317 25.14 6.80 3.84
N SER A 318 25.46 7.38 5.00
CA SER A 318 25.55 6.66 6.28
C SER A 318 24.27 5.93 6.68
N LEU A 319 23.09 6.35 6.18
CA LEU A 319 21.82 5.67 6.48
C LEU A 319 21.73 4.27 5.86
N THR A 320 22.39 4.03 4.74
CA THR A 320 22.37 2.72 4.07
C THR A 320 23.51 1.81 4.49
N GLN A 321 24.56 2.36 5.11
CA GLN A 321 25.71 1.60 5.58
C GLN A 321 25.37 0.57 6.65
N THR A 322 26.12 -0.53 6.63
CA THR A 322 26.02 -1.59 7.64
C THR A 322 26.58 -1.13 8.98
N SER A 323 25.70 -1.03 9.96
CA SER A 323 26.02 -1.17 11.39
C SER A 323 25.21 -2.37 11.87
N SER A 324 25.80 -3.27 12.66
CA SER A 324 25.17 -4.54 13.08
C SER A 324 23.68 -4.35 13.39
N PRO A 325 22.78 -5.15 12.78
CA PRO A 325 21.35 -5.00 13.02
C PRO A 325 21.07 -5.21 14.50
N SER A 326 20.51 -4.19 15.17
CA SER A 326 20.07 -4.38 16.55
C SER A 326 18.94 -5.41 16.55
N SER A 327 18.95 -6.32 17.52
CA SER A 327 17.88 -7.32 17.70
C SER A 327 16.49 -6.68 17.83
N ASN A 328 16.45 -5.40 18.22
CA ASN A 328 15.23 -4.61 18.43
C ASN A 328 14.54 -4.23 17.11
N LEU A 329 15.28 -4.03 16.01
CA LEU A 329 14.68 -3.73 14.68
C LEU A 329 13.74 -4.82 14.19
N ARG A 330 14.00 -6.07 14.59
CA ARG A 330 13.16 -7.22 14.19
C ARG A 330 11.83 -7.27 14.94
N ARG A 331 11.70 -6.53 16.05
CA ARG A 331 10.49 -6.53 16.90
C ARG A 331 9.60 -5.32 16.69
N THR A 332 10.02 -4.34 15.88
CA THR A 332 9.21 -3.17 15.57
C THR A 332 8.42 -3.40 14.29
N PRO A 333 7.10 -3.10 14.27
CA PRO A 333 6.34 -3.16 13.02
C PRO A 333 6.89 -2.11 12.05
N ARG A 334 6.73 -2.34 10.75
CA ARG A 334 7.07 -1.33 9.73
C ARG A 334 5.84 -0.45 9.49
N PRO A 335 5.99 0.87 9.24
CA PRO A 335 4.86 1.70 8.83
C PRO A 335 4.17 1.11 7.59
N PRO A 336 2.83 1.13 7.52
CA PRO A 336 2.07 0.52 6.43
C PRO A 336 2.37 1.12 5.06
N PHE A 337 2.62 2.43 4.98
CA PHE A 337 2.67 3.19 3.72
C PHE A 337 4.07 3.70 3.35
N LEU A 338 5.13 3.04 3.84
CA LEU A 338 6.55 3.42 3.62
C LEU A 338 6.86 3.78 2.16
N VAL A 339 6.70 2.81 1.26
CA VAL A 339 7.04 2.95 -0.16
C VAL A 339 6.13 3.96 -0.87
N PRO A 340 4.79 3.85 -0.80
CA PRO A 340 3.94 4.77 -1.55
C PRO A 340 4.06 6.23 -1.11
N ALA A 341 4.33 6.50 0.16
CA ALA A 341 4.56 7.87 0.62
C ALA A 341 5.82 8.48 0.00
N VAL A 342 6.90 7.70 -0.11
CA VAL A 342 8.15 8.16 -0.74
C VAL A 342 7.97 8.33 -2.24
N VAL A 343 7.28 7.41 -2.92
CA VAL A 343 6.96 7.54 -4.36
C VAL A 343 6.24 8.86 -4.62
N GLU A 344 5.20 9.16 -3.84
CA GLU A 344 4.39 10.36 -4.00
C GLU A 344 5.19 11.66 -3.81
N ILE A 345 6.06 11.72 -2.80
CA ILE A 345 6.93 12.89 -2.57
C ILE A 345 8.00 13.00 -3.67
N LEU A 346 8.64 11.90 -4.05
CA LEU A 346 9.67 11.94 -5.11
C LEU A 346 9.06 12.38 -6.44
N LYS A 347 7.84 11.92 -6.77
CA LYS A 347 7.10 12.35 -7.96
C LYS A 347 6.75 13.84 -7.94
N SER A 348 6.48 14.39 -6.77
CA SER A 348 6.22 15.82 -6.58
C SER A 348 7.50 16.68 -6.66
N SER A 349 8.69 16.07 -6.59
CA SER A 349 9.96 16.77 -6.73
C SER A 349 10.25 17.08 -8.20
N HIS A 350 10.56 18.34 -8.50
CA HIS A 350 10.95 18.75 -9.86
C HIS A 350 12.23 18.05 -10.35
N SER A 351 13.17 17.76 -9.44
CA SER A 351 14.48 17.19 -9.80
C SER A 351 14.49 15.66 -9.86
N TRP A 352 13.61 15.00 -9.10
CA TRP A 352 13.58 13.54 -9.01
C TRP A 352 12.37 12.93 -9.71
N GLY A 353 11.23 13.62 -9.75
CA GLY A 353 9.97 13.10 -10.29
C GLY A 353 10.05 12.54 -11.72
N PRO A 354 10.75 13.21 -12.66
CA PRO A 354 10.96 12.67 -14.01
C PRO A 354 11.77 11.36 -14.07
N LEU A 355 12.53 11.05 -13.03
CA LEU A 355 13.38 9.85 -12.94
C LEU A 355 12.68 8.69 -12.23
N VAL A 356 11.57 8.94 -11.54
CA VAL A 356 10.81 7.92 -10.81
C VAL A 356 9.87 7.20 -11.76
N GLU A 357 9.83 5.87 -11.71
CA GLU A 357 8.96 5.04 -12.53
C GLU A 357 8.41 3.87 -11.71
N VAL A 358 7.09 3.79 -11.56
CA VAL A 358 6.41 2.55 -11.12
C VAL A 358 6.19 1.69 -12.35
N VAL A 359 6.74 0.48 -12.36
CA VAL A 359 6.76 -0.39 -13.55
C VAL A 359 5.64 -1.42 -13.54
N SER A 360 5.31 -2.00 -14.68
CA SER A 360 4.26 -3.03 -14.77
C SER A 360 4.68 -4.41 -14.22
N GLY A 361 5.70 -4.47 -13.38
CA GLY A 361 6.31 -5.70 -12.87
C GLY A 361 7.11 -5.43 -11.61
N GLU A 362 8.18 -6.20 -11.40
CA GLU A 362 9.10 -6.04 -10.27
C GLU A 362 10.23 -5.06 -10.61
N ALA A 363 10.58 -4.19 -9.67
CA ALA A 363 11.56 -3.14 -9.86
C ALA A 363 12.96 -3.69 -10.18
N ASP A 364 13.37 -4.76 -9.50
CA ASP A 364 14.66 -5.44 -9.67
C ASP A 364 14.90 -5.86 -11.13
N MET A 365 13.92 -6.49 -11.76
CA MET A 365 14.00 -7.00 -13.13
C MET A 365 13.98 -5.87 -14.16
N PHE A 366 13.23 -4.79 -13.90
CA PHE A 366 13.26 -3.61 -14.76
C PHE A 366 14.57 -2.82 -14.61
N CYS A 367 15.14 -2.74 -13.40
CA CYS A 367 16.47 -2.18 -13.18
C CYS A 367 17.53 -2.98 -13.94
N ALA A 368 17.47 -4.30 -13.85
CA ALA A 368 18.40 -5.19 -14.53
C ALA A 368 18.34 -5.00 -16.06
N GLU A 369 17.13 -4.91 -16.62
CA GLU A 369 16.93 -4.69 -18.05
C GLU A 369 17.43 -3.31 -18.51
N ASP A 370 17.23 -2.25 -17.73
CA ASP A 370 17.76 -0.92 -18.06
C ASP A 370 19.29 -0.91 -18.11
N ILE A 371 19.93 -1.54 -17.11
CA ILE A 371 21.39 -1.68 -17.05
C ILE A 371 21.91 -2.56 -18.18
N ARG A 372 21.23 -3.66 -18.51
CA ARG A 372 21.59 -4.54 -19.63
C ARG A 372 21.65 -3.79 -20.97
N ARG A 373 20.71 -2.87 -21.20
CA ARG A 373 20.64 -2.09 -22.45
C ARG A 373 21.65 -0.95 -22.53
N HIS A 374 21.93 -0.29 -21.41
CA HIS A 374 22.64 1.00 -21.43
C HIS A 374 23.94 1.01 -20.60
N GLY A 375 24.28 -0.11 -19.95
CA GLY A 375 25.38 -0.20 -18.99
C GLY A 375 25.13 0.61 -17.71
N GLY A 376 26.13 0.61 -16.82
CA GLY A 376 26.14 1.38 -15.58
C GLY A 376 26.13 0.50 -14.32
N VAL A 377 25.71 1.10 -13.20
CA VAL A 377 25.65 0.42 -11.90
C VAL A 377 24.22 0.36 -11.38
N LEU A 378 23.75 -0.84 -11.06
CA LEU A 378 22.49 -1.09 -10.37
C LEU A 378 22.71 -0.98 -8.86
N LEU A 379 22.03 -0.05 -8.19
CA LEU A 379 22.06 0.07 -6.72
C LEU A 379 20.84 -0.66 -6.11
N THR A 380 21.07 -1.65 -5.25
CA THR A 380 20.01 -2.51 -4.68
C THR A 380 20.37 -3.06 -3.30
N SER A 381 19.46 -3.83 -2.70
CA SER A 381 19.73 -4.78 -1.61
C SER A 381 19.41 -6.22 -1.95
N ASP A 382 18.94 -6.50 -3.17
CA ASP A 382 18.60 -7.85 -3.60
C ASP A 382 19.83 -8.59 -4.12
N SER A 383 20.20 -9.68 -3.43
CA SER A 383 21.34 -10.51 -3.81
C SER A 383 21.10 -11.36 -5.05
N ASP A 384 19.84 -11.56 -5.47
CA ASP A 384 19.52 -12.34 -6.67
C ASP A 384 19.99 -11.63 -7.93
N LEU A 385 20.14 -10.30 -7.89
CA LEU A 385 20.70 -9.52 -8.99
C LEU A 385 22.18 -9.82 -9.27
N LEU A 386 22.88 -10.54 -8.38
CA LEU A 386 24.24 -11.03 -8.64
C LEU A 386 24.29 -12.17 -9.68
N ILE A 387 23.18 -12.86 -9.89
CA ILE A 387 23.05 -13.93 -10.90
C ILE A 387 22.20 -13.52 -12.09
N THR A 388 21.67 -12.30 -12.09
CA THR A 388 20.97 -11.75 -13.24
C THR A 388 22.00 -11.22 -14.24
N ASP A 389 21.81 -11.52 -15.52
CA ASP A 389 22.65 -10.95 -16.57
C ASP A 389 22.41 -9.45 -16.71
N LEU A 390 23.42 -8.63 -16.45
CA LEU A 390 23.35 -7.17 -16.58
C LEU A 390 24.10 -6.64 -17.82
N GLY A 391 24.52 -7.54 -18.71
CA GLY A 391 25.38 -7.23 -19.84
C GLY A 391 26.84 -6.92 -19.44
N HIS A 392 27.72 -6.90 -20.43
CA HIS A 392 29.17 -6.73 -20.25
C HIS A 392 29.59 -5.40 -19.60
N HIS A 393 28.74 -4.38 -19.70
CA HIS A 393 28.99 -3.04 -19.13
C HIS A 393 28.12 -2.76 -17.89
N GLY A 394 27.42 -3.78 -17.39
CA GLY A 394 26.59 -3.68 -16.20
C GLY A 394 27.29 -4.20 -14.95
N SER A 395 26.97 -3.62 -13.81
CA SER A 395 27.39 -4.11 -12.50
C SER A 395 26.33 -3.86 -11.44
N VAL A 396 26.36 -4.64 -10.36
CA VAL A 396 25.55 -4.41 -9.15
C VAL A 396 26.41 -3.78 -8.08
N SER A 397 25.86 -2.87 -7.29
CA SER A 397 26.39 -2.48 -6.01
C SER A 397 25.31 -2.46 -4.95
N PHE A 398 25.62 -2.94 -3.75
CA PHE A 398 24.66 -2.92 -2.65
C PHE A 398 24.68 -1.58 -1.93
N PHE A 399 23.51 -1.08 -1.51
CA PHE A 399 23.42 0.17 -0.75
C PHE A 399 24.29 0.18 0.52
N GLU A 400 24.52 -0.98 1.12
CA GLU A 400 25.36 -1.13 2.31
C GLU A 400 26.87 -1.07 2.05
N ASP A 401 27.29 -1.23 0.80
CA ASP A 401 28.69 -1.22 0.38
C ASP A 401 29.12 0.15 -0.18
N ILE A 402 28.25 1.17 -0.14
CA ILE A 402 28.55 2.54 -0.55
C ILE A 402 29.10 3.31 0.66
N ALA A 403 30.31 3.84 0.52
CA ALA A 403 31.00 4.55 1.59
C ALA A 403 31.83 5.72 1.07
N SER A 404 31.96 6.76 1.89
CA SER A 404 32.91 7.83 1.66
C SER A 404 34.34 7.34 1.93
N SER A 405 35.27 7.66 1.02
CA SER A 405 36.69 7.32 1.17
C SER A 405 37.35 7.95 2.40
N ASP A 406 36.90 9.15 2.79
CA ASP A 406 37.26 9.81 4.04
C ASP A 406 36.00 10.45 4.66
N PRO A 407 35.41 9.83 5.69
CA PRO A 407 34.20 10.34 6.36
C PRO A 407 34.39 11.74 6.99
N SER A 408 35.63 12.18 7.20
CA SER A 408 35.95 13.47 7.83
C SER A 408 36.15 14.62 6.82
N ALA A 409 36.29 14.29 5.53
CA ALA A 409 36.47 15.26 4.47
C ALA A 409 35.18 15.46 3.67
N GLU A 410 34.69 16.71 3.61
CA GLU A 410 33.49 17.08 2.82
C GLU A 410 33.66 16.87 1.31
N SER A 411 34.91 16.71 0.83
CA SER A 411 35.26 16.45 -0.57
C SER A 411 35.65 14.99 -0.83
N SER A 412 35.30 14.06 0.06
CA SER A 412 35.66 12.65 -0.11
C SER A 412 34.94 12.02 -1.29
N THR A 413 35.61 11.15 -2.03
CA THR A 413 34.97 10.40 -3.12
C THR A 413 34.11 9.28 -2.55
N LEU A 414 32.95 9.04 -3.16
CA LEU A 414 32.15 7.85 -2.84
C LEU A 414 32.78 6.63 -3.51
N LEU A 415 33.01 5.60 -2.70
CA LEU A 415 33.44 4.28 -3.11
C LEU A 415 32.27 3.31 -3.01
N ALA A 416 32.22 2.35 -3.92
CA ALA A 416 31.21 1.31 -3.91
C ALA A 416 31.85 -0.03 -4.31
N SER A 417 31.43 -1.13 -3.66
CA SER A 417 31.77 -2.47 -4.11
C SER A 417 30.91 -2.82 -5.32
N LYS A 418 31.55 -2.97 -6.49
CA LYS A 418 30.87 -3.32 -7.75
C LYS A 418 31.08 -4.78 -8.09
N PHE A 419 29.99 -5.47 -8.44
CA PHE A 419 29.95 -6.87 -8.81
C PHE A 419 29.57 -7.00 -10.28
N SER A 420 30.45 -7.62 -11.07
CA SER A 420 30.19 -7.97 -12.46
C SER A 420 30.06 -9.48 -12.57
N LEU A 421 28.98 -9.95 -13.20
CA LEU A 421 28.74 -11.38 -13.39
C LEU A 421 29.89 -12.04 -14.15
N ASP A 422 30.38 -11.40 -15.22
CA ASP A 422 31.52 -11.86 -16.02
C ASP A 422 32.79 -11.97 -15.17
N ALA A 423 33.11 -10.94 -14.39
CA ALA A 423 34.29 -10.95 -13.52
C ALA A 423 34.23 -12.05 -12.45
N ILE A 424 33.03 -12.35 -11.93
CA ILE A 424 32.82 -13.44 -10.96
C ILE A 424 32.98 -14.80 -11.67
N ASN A 425 32.40 -14.96 -12.86
CA ASN A 425 32.51 -16.18 -13.66
C ASN A 425 33.96 -16.48 -14.05
N ASP A 426 34.72 -15.47 -14.47
CA ASP A 426 36.15 -15.55 -14.76
C ASP A 426 36.94 -16.01 -13.54
N ALA A 427 36.75 -15.33 -12.40
CA ALA A 427 37.46 -15.63 -11.16
C ALA A 427 37.15 -17.04 -10.61
N LEU A 428 35.96 -17.57 -10.90
CA LEU A 428 35.52 -18.90 -10.52
C LEU A 428 35.77 -19.97 -11.60
N ALA A 429 36.31 -19.60 -12.76
CA ALA A 429 36.46 -20.47 -13.93
C ALA A 429 35.15 -21.19 -14.30
N LEU A 430 34.05 -20.42 -14.39
CA LEU A 430 32.72 -20.91 -14.74
C LEU A 430 32.34 -20.66 -16.20
N ASN A 431 33.25 -20.07 -16.98
CA ASN A 431 33.07 -19.86 -18.40
C ASN A 431 32.92 -21.21 -19.11
N GLY A 432 31.83 -21.39 -19.86
CA GLY A 432 31.47 -22.67 -20.49
C GLY A 432 30.71 -23.65 -19.58
N LEU A 433 30.59 -23.38 -18.27
CA LEU A 433 29.89 -24.24 -17.30
C LEU A 433 28.51 -23.71 -16.88
N GLY A 434 27.95 -22.79 -17.64
CA GLY A 434 26.66 -22.14 -17.34
C GLY A 434 26.72 -21.03 -16.29
N GLY A 435 27.93 -20.60 -15.89
CA GLY A 435 28.14 -19.44 -15.02
C GLY A 435 27.62 -19.58 -13.59
N LEU A 436 27.67 -18.48 -12.84
CA LEU A 436 27.13 -18.36 -11.49
C LEU A 436 25.64 -18.72 -11.38
N PRO A 437 24.76 -18.44 -12.37
CA PRO A 437 23.36 -18.87 -12.31
C PRO A 437 23.21 -20.39 -12.20
N ARG A 438 24.08 -21.16 -12.88
CA ARG A 438 24.11 -22.63 -12.73
C ARG A 438 24.49 -23.06 -11.31
N VAL A 439 25.44 -22.35 -10.68
CA VAL A 439 25.83 -22.60 -9.29
C VAL A 439 24.66 -22.33 -8.36
N ALA A 440 23.97 -21.21 -8.54
CA ALA A 440 22.78 -20.87 -7.78
C ALA A 440 21.67 -21.93 -7.92
N PHE A 441 21.40 -22.37 -9.15
CA PHE A 441 20.47 -23.47 -9.40
C PHE A 441 20.86 -24.75 -8.66
N GLU A 442 22.13 -25.16 -8.68
CA GLU A 442 22.58 -26.34 -7.95
C GLU A 442 22.49 -26.18 -6.43
N ILE A 443 22.71 -24.98 -5.89
CA ILE A 443 22.50 -24.68 -4.46
C ILE A 443 21.04 -24.94 -4.08
N VAL A 444 20.10 -24.40 -4.87
CA VAL A 444 18.67 -24.57 -4.57
C VAL A 444 18.21 -26.01 -4.80
N LYS A 445 18.58 -26.62 -5.93
CA LYS A 445 18.21 -27.99 -6.29
C LYS A 445 18.76 -29.02 -5.30
N SER A 446 20.01 -28.88 -4.89
CA SER A 446 20.70 -29.88 -4.06
C SER A 446 20.76 -29.54 -2.57
N ARG A 447 20.35 -28.33 -2.17
CA ARG A 447 20.41 -27.81 -0.79
C ARG A 447 21.80 -27.88 -0.18
N LYS A 448 22.82 -27.66 -1.01
CA LYS A 448 24.23 -27.72 -0.63
C LYS A 448 24.84 -26.33 -0.52
N GLY A 449 25.94 -26.24 0.23
CA GLY A 449 26.73 -25.02 0.32
C GLY A 449 27.38 -24.66 -1.02
N PHE A 450 27.73 -23.39 -1.17
CA PHE A 450 28.32 -22.81 -2.38
C PHE A 450 29.51 -23.62 -2.94
N ASN A 451 30.48 -23.97 -2.09
CA ASN A 451 31.67 -24.72 -2.53
C ASN A 451 31.33 -26.13 -3.04
N GLU A 452 30.36 -26.81 -2.41
CA GLU A 452 29.93 -28.13 -2.88
C GLU A 452 29.18 -28.07 -4.21
N ALA A 453 28.40 -27.00 -4.44
CA ALA A 453 27.74 -26.76 -5.72
C ALA A 453 28.77 -26.49 -6.83
N LEU A 454 29.80 -25.69 -6.55
CA LEU A 454 30.90 -25.43 -7.49
C LEU A 454 31.64 -26.71 -7.89
N GLU A 455 32.05 -27.52 -6.92
CA GLU A 455 32.75 -28.78 -7.19
C GLU A 455 31.89 -29.75 -8.00
N ARG A 456 30.58 -29.79 -7.75
CA ARG A 456 29.66 -30.61 -8.55
C ARG A 456 29.58 -30.18 -9.99
N ILE A 457 29.59 -28.88 -10.26
CA ILE A 457 29.52 -28.36 -11.64
C ILE A 457 30.81 -28.67 -12.38
N ARG A 458 31.97 -28.47 -11.73
CA ARG A 458 33.30 -28.74 -12.32
C ARG A 458 33.54 -30.21 -12.62
N ASN A 459 33.01 -31.11 -11.79
CA ASN A 459 33.23 -32.55 -11.92
C ASN A 459 32.20 -33.27 -12.83
N ARG A 460 31.21 -32.56 -13.39
CA ARG A 460 30.26 -33.14 -14.37
C ARG A 460 30.83 -33.05 -15.78
N LYS A 461 30.62 -34.10 -16.58
CA LYS A 461 30.94 -34.10 -18.02
C LYS A 461 29.90 -33.24 -18.76
N GLU A 462 30.36 -32.44 -19.73
CA GLU A 462 29.61 -31.39 -20.44
C GLU A 462 28.31 -31.86 -21.16
N GLU A 463 28.12 -33.16 -21.40
CA GLU A 463 27.08 -33.67 -22.31
C GLU A 463 25.67 -33.85 -21.71
N ASP A 464 25.47 -33.83 -20.39
CA ASP A 464 24.23 -34.42 -19.81
C ASP A 464 23.17 -33.45 -19.25
N ASP A 465 23.43 -32.14 -19.09
CA ASP A 465 22.54 -31.31 -18.22
C ASP A 465 22.36 -29.83 -18.64
N SER A 466 22.93 -29.36 -19.75
CA SER A 466 22.82 -27.95 -20.23
C SER A 466 21.38 -27.54 -20.57
N HIS A 467 20.49 -28.51 -20.74
CA HIS A 467 19.10 -28.33 -21.17
C HIS A 467 18.07 -28.97 -20.24
N THR A 468 18.38 -29.15 -18.95
CA THR A 468 17.33 -29.62 -18.02
C THR A 468 16.20 -28.60 -17.98
N PRO A 469 14.93 -29.02 -18.15
CA PRO A 469 13.79 -28.11 -18.11
C PRO A 469 13.69 -27.37 -16.77
N GLU A 470 14.24 -27.93 -15.69
CA GLU A 470 14.30 -27.30 -14.38
C GLU A 470 15.29 -26.13 -14.32
N LEU A 471 16.45 -26.22 -15.00
CA LEU A 471 17.37 -25.09 -15.11
C LEU A 471 16.76 -24.00 -15.99
N GLN A 472 16.15 -24.36 -17.12
CA GLN A 472 15.53 -23.37 -18.00
C GLN A 472 14.42 -22.60 -17.26
N ALA A 473 13.56 -23.31 -16.52
CA ALA A 473 12.53 -22.66 -15.69
C ALA A 473 13.14 -21.70 -14.64
N PHE A 474 14.26 -22.08 -14.03
CA PHE A 474 14.98 -21.20 -13.10
C PHE A 474 15.55 -19.95 -13.78
N LEU A 475 16.13 -20.08 -14.97
CA LEU A 475 16.64 -18.94 -15.73
C LEU A 475 15.52 -18.05 -16.26
N ASP A 476 14.39 -18.64 -16.65
CA ASP A 476 13.19 -17.90 -17.10
C ASP A 476 12.58 -17.07 -15.95
N GLU A 477 12.74 -17.49 -14.69
CA GLU A 477 12.37 -16.68 -13.51
C GLU A 477 13.30 -15.48 -13.31
N LEU A 478 14.56 -15.56 -13.73
CA LEU A 478 15.54 -14.46 -13.74
C LEU A 478 15.44 -13.58 -14.99
N SER A 479 14.43 -13.79 -15.84
CA SER A 479 14.18 -12.98 -17.03
C SER A 479 13.12 -11.91 -16.76
N MET A 480 13.30 -10.74 -17.36
CA MET A 480 12.34 -9.65 -17.22
C MET A 480 11.02 -10.05 -17.90
N LYS A 481 9.90 -9.89 -17.18
CA LYS A 481 8.56 -10.14 -17.69
C LYS A 481 7.79 -8.83 -17.78
N GLU A 482 7.50 -8.42 -19.01
CA GLU A 482 6.68 -7.26 -19.28
C GLU A 482 5.20 -7.69 -19.32
N TYR A 483 4.44 -7.26 -18.32
CA TYR A 483 3.03 -7.63 -18.17
C TYR A 483 2.09 -6.77 -19.01
N LEU A 484 2.46 -5.52 -19.27
CA LEU A 484 1.75 -4.62 -20.14
C LEU A 484 2.71 -4.09 -21.20
N SER A 485 2.26 -4.02 -22.45
CA SER A 485 3.04 -3.41 -23.53
C SER A 485 3.34 -1.94 -23.21
N LYS A 486 4.53 -1.45 -23.57
CA LYS A 486 4.90 -0.02 -23.47
C LYS A 486 3.89 0.92 -24.12
N ASP A 487 3.23 0.48 -25.19
CA ASP A 487 2.25 1.27 -25.93
C ASP A 487 0.85 1.23 -25.29
N HIS A 488 0.66 0.50 -24.20
CA HIS A 488 -0.62 0.42 -23.52
C HIS A 488 -0.99 1.80 -22.94
N PRO A 489 -2.23 2.30 -23.15
CA PRO A 489 -2.61 3.66 -22.76
C PRO A 489 -2.45 3.95 -21.25
N VAL A 490 -2.53 2.90 -20.44
CA VAL A 490 -2.42 2.96 -18.97
C VAL A 490 -0.97 3.02 -18.49
N GLN A 491 0.03 2.74 -19.34
CA GLN A 491 1.43 2.67 -18.93
C GLN A 491 1.92 3.98 -18.31
N SER A 492 1.54 5.11 -18.91
CA SER A 492 1.87 6.44 -18.40
C SER A 492 1.27 6.70 -17.01
N ILE A 493 0.04 6.22 -16.78
CA ILE A 493 -0.69 6.37 -15.52
C ILE A 493 -0.07 5.50 -14.44
N ILE A 494 0.20 4.22 -14.74
CA ILE A 494 0.84 3.24 -13.83
C ILE A 494 2.10 3.81 -13.22
N SER A 495 2.90 4.55 -14.01
CA SER A 495 4.15 5.16 -13.55
C SER A 495 4.00 6.09 -12.34
N SER A 496 2.79 6.55 -12.04
CA SER A 496 2.45 7.47 -10.94
C SER A 496 1.61 6.83 -9.83
N LEU A 497 1.17 5.59 -9.99
CA LEU A 497 0.30 4.92 -9.03
C LEU A 497 1.04 4.46 -7.77
N ASP A 498 0.30 4.22 -6.70
CA ASP A 498 0.76 3.42 -5.58
C ASP A 498 1.10 1.99 -6.06
N PRO A 499 2.23 1.39 -5.67
CA PRO A 499 2.60 0.03 -6.05
C PRO A 499 1.49 -1.03 -5.88
N ARG A 500 0.72 -0.97 -4.80
CA ARG A 500 -0.37 -1.93 -4.53
C ARG A 500 -1.60 -1.65 -5.38
N ILE A 501 -1.88 -0.39 -5.67
CA ILE A 501 -3.00 0.01 -6.53
C ILE A 501 -2.67 -0.31 -7.99
N SER A 502 -1.44 -0.05 -8.43
CA SER A 502 -0.89 -0.52 -9.71
C SER A 502 -1.08 -2.02 -9.86
N GLU A 503 -0.82 -2.79 -8.81
CA GLU A 503 -0.92 -4.23 -8.89
C GLU A 503 -2.35 -4.71 -9.15
N ILE A 504 -3.35 -4.21 -8.41
CA ILE A 504 -4.75 -4.60 -8.63
C ILE A 504 -5.26 -4.11 -10.00
N VAL A 505 -4.79 -2.96 -10.48
CA VAL A 505 -5.08 -2.45 -11.84
C VAL A 505 -4.51 -3.40 -12.89
N ILE A 506 -3.24 -3.80 -12.76
CA ILE A 506 -2.60 -4.74 -13.69
C ILE A 506 -3.27 -6.12 -13.62
N GLN A 507 -3.59 -6.62 -12.42
CA GLN A 507 -4.37 -7.86 -12.28
C GLN A 507 -5.69 -7.77 -13.06
N THR A 508 -6.39 -6.63 -12.96
CA THR A 508 -7.66 -6.37 -13.66
C THR A 508 -7.50 -6.39 -15.19
N LEU A 509 -6.45 -5.74 -15.70
CA LEU A 509 -6.13 -5.73 -17.13
C LEU A 509 -5.69 -7.11 -17.67
N LEU A 510 -5.04 -7.92 -16.82
CA LEU A 510 -4.55 -9.26 -17.18
C LEU A 510 -5.60 -10.37 -17.08
N LEU A 511 -6.83 -10.10 -16.62
CA LEU A 511 -7.89 -11.09 -16.54
C LEU A 511 -8.16 -11.71 -17.93
N ARG A 512 -7.72 -12.95 -18.15
CA ARG A 512 -7.79 -13.63 -19.46
C ARG A 512 -9.20 -14.13 -19.81
N ASN A 513 -9.49 -14.16 -21.12
CA ASN A 513 -10.63 -14.86 -21.72
C ASN A 513 -10.40 -16.38 -21.69
N ASN A 514 -11.38 -17.15 -21.18
CA ASN A 514 -11.37 -18.62 -21.15
C ASN A 514 -11.48 -19.29 -22.55
N THR A 515 -11.17 -18.58 -23.65
CA THR A 515 -11.36 -19.10 -25.02
C THR A 515 -10.13 -19.81 -25.60
N THR A 516 -8.97 -19.72 -24.95
CA THR A 516 -7.89 -20.68 -25.18
C THR A 516 -8.08 -21.87 -24.25
N PRO A 517 -8.14 -23.11 -24.75
CA PRO A 517 -8.17 -24.29 -23.90
C PRO A 517 -7.04 -24.19 -22.89
N LEU A 518 -7.35 -24.41 -21.62
CA LEU A 518 -6.33 -24.67 -20.62
C LEU A 518 -5.49 -25.81 -21.18
N ASP A 519 -4.21 -25.58 -21.46
CA ASP A 519 -3.29 -26.69 -21.67
C ASP A 519 -3.30 -27.51 -20.38
N GLU A 520 -4.04 -28.62 -20.38
CA GLU A 520 -4.22 -29.54 -19.25
C GLU A 520 -2.87 -30.08 -18.71
N ASN A 521 -1.79 -29.86 -19.47
CA ASN A 521 -0.42 -30.21 -19.10
C ASN A 521 0.32 -29.12 -18.29
N ASN A 522 -0.18 -27.89 -18.20
CA ASN A 522 0.47 -26.82 -17.43
C ASN A 522 -0.11 -26.76 -16.01
N THR A 523 0.33 -27.70 -15.18
CA THR A 523 -0.09 -27.88 -13.77
C THR A 523 0.46 -26.82 -12.80
N GLN A 524 0.70 -25.58 -13.26
CA GLN A 524 1.09 -24.47 -12.39
C GLN A 524 -0.12 -23.60 -12.03
N HIS A 525 -0.89 -24.00 -11.02
CA HIS A 525 -1.88 -23.11 -10.40
C HIS A 525 -1.76 -23.18 -8.86
N PRO A 526 -1.32 -22.08 -8.21
CA PRO A 526 -1.66 -21.89 -6.78
C PRO A 526 -2.55 -20.67 -6.49
N ARG A 527 -2.44 -19.57 -7.27
CA ARG A 527 -3.49 -18.56 -7.59
C ARG A 527 -2.85 -17.45 -8.42
N GLY A 528 -3.12 -17.49 -9.73
CA GLY A 528 -2.99 -16.36 -10.66
C GLY A 528 -4.35 -15.65 -10.85
N PRO A 529 -4.55 -14.88 -11.93
CA PRO A 529 -5.65 -13.91 -12.12
C PRO A 529 -7.05 -14.53 -12.34
N GLU A 530 -7.36 -15.71 -11.79
CA GLU A 530 -8.73 -16.24 -11.82
C GLU A 530 -9.67 -15.48 -10.86
N THR A 531 -9.09 -14.86 -9.84
CA THR A 531 -9.80 -13.97 -8.91
C THR A 531 -8.87 -12.86 -8.51
N LEU A 532 -9.35 -11.62 -8.55
CA LEU A 532 -8.59 -10.46 -8.13
C LEU A 532 -8.27 -10.53 -6.64
N ALA A 533 -7.06 -10.10 -6.27
CA ALA A 533 -6.60 -10.10 -4.89
C ALA A 533 -5.92 -8.78 -4.53
N MET A 534 -6.36 -8.18 -3.42
CA MET A 534 -5.76 -6.99 -2.84
C MET A 534 -5.11 -7.34 -1.50
N PHE A 535 -3.79 -7.16 -1.41
CA PHE A 535 -3.06 -7.27 -0.16
C PHE A 535 -2.93 -5.90 0.47
N LEU A 536 -3.84 -5.62 1.41
CA LEU A 536 -3.87 -4.35 2.09
C LEU A 536 -2.64 -4.20 2.99
N PRO A 537 -2.09 -2.97 3.14
CA PRO A 537 -1.05 -2.70 4.12
C PRO A 537 -1.47 -3.17 5.52
N ILE A 538 -0.52 -3.75 6.26
CA ILE A 538 -0.79 -4.16 7.64
C ILE A 538 -0.66 -2.94 8.52
N LEU A 539 -1.78 -2.54 9.10
CA LEU A 539 -1.86 -1.42 10.02
C LEU A 539 -1.37 -1.83 11.41
N ILE A 540 -0.87 -0.85 12.15
CA ILE A 540 -0.55 -1.03 13.57
C ILE A 540 -1.84 -0.81 14.34
N GLU A 541 -2.55 -1.90 14.66
CA GLU A 541 -3.90 -1.87 15.22
C GLU A 541 -4.05 -2.91 16.34
N ASP A 542 -5.00 -2.68 17.25
CA ASP A 542 -5.46 -3.71 18.17
C ASP A 542 -6.25 -4.80 17.40
N ARG A 543 -5.67 -6.00 17.34
CA ARG A 543 -6.23 -7.16 16.63
C ARG A 543 -7.18 -8.00 17.47
N SER A 544 -7.35 -7.68 18.75
CA SER A 544 -8.46 -8.21 19.54
C SER A 544 -9.79 -7.56 19.12
N ARG A 545 -9.72 -6.37 18.53
CA ARG A 545 -10.83 -5.64 17.93
C ARG A 545 -11.05 -6.04 16.48
N MET A 546 -12.15 -5.54 15.93
CA MET A 546 -12.37 -5.64 14.50
C MET A 546 -11.32 -4.85 13.73
N SER A 547 -10.88 -5.35 12.59
CA SER A 547 -9.92 -4.65 11.73
C SER A 547 -10.37 -3.23 11.37
N ALA A 548 -9.44 -2.28 11.47
CA ALA A 548 -9.54 -0.88 11.05
C ALA A 548 -9.98 -0.71 9.59
N TRP A 549 -9.74 -1.71 8.74
CA TRP A 549 -10.21 -1.74 7.34
C TRP A 549 -11.73 -1.90 7.19
N ALA A 550 -12.46 -2.25 8.25
CA ALA A 550 -13.87 -2.62 8.14
C ALA A 550 -14.78 -1.42 7.81
N SER A 551 -14.65 -0.29 8.52
CA SER A 551 -15.51 0.88 8.35
C SER A 551 -15.46 1.48 6.94
N SER A 552 -14.31 1.38 6.28
CA SER A 552 -14.07 1.91 4.94
C SER A 552 -14.29 0.88 3.81
N THR A 553 -14.90 -0.28 4.11
CA THR A 553 -15.11 -1.35 3.12
C THR A 553 -15.96 -0.90 1.92
N ALA A 554 -17.01 -0.09 2.15
CA ALA A 554 -17.88 0.42 1.08
C ALA A 554 -17.11 1.28 0.06
N VAL A 555 -16.15 2.10 0.53
CA VAL A 555 -15.30 2.91 -0.38
C VAL A 555 -14.42 2.03 -1.25
N ARG A 556 -13.83 0.96 -0.69
CA ARG A 556 -13.01 0.03 -1.48
C ARG A 556 -13.85 -0.80 -2.45
N GLN A 557 -15.08 -1.18 -2.07
CA GLN A 557 -16.03 -1.81 -2.97
C GLN A 557 -16.31 -0.91 -4.20
N VAL A 558 -16.60 0.37 -3.99
CA VAL A 558 -16.74 1.36 -5.08
C VAL A 558 -15.48 1.41 -5.93
N ALA A 559 -14.30 1.48 -5.30
CA ALA A 559 -13.04 1.53 -6.02
C ALA A 559 -12.79 0.30 -6.91
N TYR A 560 -13.04 -0.91 -6.39
CA TYR A 560 -12.91 -2.14 -7.17
C TYR A 560 -13.92 -2.21 -8.31
N SER A 561 -15.16 -1.76 -8.09
CA SER A 561 -16.16 -1.67 -9.14
C SER A 561 -15.80 -0.69 -10.25
N ILE A 562 -15.20 0.45 -9.91
CA ILE A 562 -14.65 1.40 -10.90
C ILE A 562 -13.55 0.73 -11.73
N MET A 563 -12.66 -0.04 -11.09
CA MET A 563 -11.59 -0.75 -11.80
C MET A 563 -12.14 -1.82 -12.74
N GLN A 564 -13.20 -2.51 -12.33
CA GLN A 564 -13.86 -3.53 -13.15
C GLN A 564 -14.58 -2.95 -14.36
N ALA A 565 -14.97 -1.67 -14.35
CA ALA A 565 -15.63 -1.02 -15.48
C ALA A 565 -14.75 -0.93 -16.74
N PHE A 566 -13.42 -1.03 -16.62
CA PHE A 566 -12.49 -1.08 -17.75
C PHE A 566 -11.84 -2.46 -17.95
N ALA A 567 -12.28 -3.49 -17.22
CA ALA A 567 -11.76 -4.83 -17.35
C ALA A 567 -12.24 -5.49 -18.66
N VAL A 568 -11.39 -6.30 -19.27
CA VAL A 568 -11.81 -7.15 -20.42
C VAL A 568 -12.78 -8.23 -19.96
N ARG A 569 -12.63 -8.71 -18.71
CA ARG A 569 -13.51 -9.67 -18.06
C ARG A 569 -13.80 -9.19 -16.65
N GLU A 570 -15.08 -9.19 -16.30
CA GLU A 570 -15.52 -8.86 -14.95
C GLU A 570 -15.19 -9.99 -13.97
N SER A 571 -14.58 -9.62 -12.83
CA SER A 571 -14.54 -10.48 -11.65
C SER A 571 -15.67 -10.05 -10.72
N PRO A 572 -16.55 -10.98 -10.27
CA PRO A 572 -17.66 -10.61 -9.39
C PRO A 572 -17.19 -10.27 -7.97
N VAL A 573 -15.94 -10.63 -7.61
CA VAL A 573 -15.41 -10.47 -6.27
C VAL A 573 -13.92 -10.10 -6.31
N VAL A 574 -13.49 -9.30 -5.33
CA VAL A 574 -12.09 -9.07 -5.00
C VAL A 574 -11.80 -9.67 -3.63
N ILE A 575 -10.70 -10.42 -3.51
CA ILE A 575 -10.29 -11.02 -2.24
C ILE A 575 -9.31 -10.08 -1.53
N GLU A 576 -9.73 -9.54 -0.39
CA GLU A 576 -8.89 -8.73 0.49
C GLU A 576 -8.14 -9.57 1.51
N TYR A 577 -6.82 -9.44 1.50
CA TYR A 577 -5.93 -9.99 2.52
C TYR A 577 -5.52 -8.88 3.49
N ARG A 578 -6.25 -8.79 4.62
CA ARG A 578 -6.03 -7.80 5.70
C ARG A 578 -5.06 -8.33 6.77
N SER A 579 -5.20 -9.61 7.12
CA SER A 579 -4.42 -10.31 8.14
C SER A 579 -4.51 -11.82 7.90
N LEU A 580 -3.50 -12.59 8.31
CA LEU A 580 -3.56 -14.05 8.28
C LEU A 580 -3.31 -14.64 9.67
N MET A 581 -4.07 -15.69 10.01
CA MET A 581 -3.78 -16.56 11.14
C MET A 581 -3.20 -17.89 10.64
N ALA A 582 -2.35 -18.54 11.43
CA ALA A 582 -1.72 -19.79 11.05
C ALA A 582 -2.72 -20.92 10.76
N SER A 583 -3.92 -20.87 11.35
CA SER A 583 -5.02 -21.80 11.10
C SER A 583 -5.78 -21.54 9.79
N ASN A 584 -5.81 -20.30 9.31
CA ASN A 584 -6.64 -19.85 8.18
C ASN A 584 -5.81 -19.05 7.15
N SER A 585 -4.55 -19.43 6.92
CA SER A 585 -3.61 -18.67 6.07
C SER A 585 -4.05 -18.53 4.60
N SER A 586 -5.11 -19.21 4.20
CA SER A 586 -5.65 -19.23 2.83
C SER A 586 -6.91 -18.37 2.61
N VAL A 587 -7.56 -17.86 3.66
CA VAL A 587 -8.90 -17.21 3.55
C VAL A 587 -8.78 -15.70 3.67
N GLY A 588 -8.90 -14.99 2.56
CA GLY A 588 -9.13 -13.54 2.53
C GLY A 588 -10.62 -13.20 2.60
N ARG A 589 -10.95 -11.93 2.85
CA ARG A 589 -12.34 -11.43 2.85
C ARG A 589 -12.79 -11.14 1.43
N GLN A 590 -13.93 -11.68 1.02
CA GLN A 590 -14.51 -11.37 -0.29
C GLN A 590 -15.24 -10.03 -0.23
N ILE A 591 -14.98 -9.19 -1.22
CA ILE A 591 -15.67 -7.93 -1.47
C ILE A 591 -16.35 -8.06 -2.82
N ASP A 592 -17.67 -7.93 -2.83
CA ASP A 592 -18.46 -8.02 -4.06
C ASP A 592 -18.21 -6.81 -4.95
N VAL A 593 -18.14 -7.04 -6.25
CA VAL A 593 -18.09 -6.00 -7.26
C VAL A 593 -19.52 -5.64 -7.65
N LEU A 594 -19.90 -4.40 -7.36
CA LEU A 594 -21.19 -3.82 -7.71
C LEU A 594 -21.39 -3.77 -9.23
N ASN A 595 -22.65 -3.85 -9.67
CA ASN A 595 -22.98 -3.57 -11.06
C ASN A 595 -22.82 -2.07 -11.38
N LEU A 596 -22.92 -1.70 -12.66
CA LEU A 596 -22.67 -0.32 -13.09
C LEU A 596 -23.63 0.69 -12.43
N ASP A 597 -24.93 0.39 -12.36
CA ASP A 597 -25.93 1.32 -11.81
C ASP A 597 -25.70 1.56 -10.31
N GLU A 598 -25.48 0.47 -9.56
CA GLU A 598 -25.11 0.53 -8.14
C GLU A 598 -23.80 1.30 -7.93
N THR A 599 -22.80 1.07 -8.79
CA THR A 599 -21.51 1.77 -8.72
C THR A 599 -21.70 3.27 -8.88
N LEU A 600 -22.51 3.70 -9.86
CA LEU A 600 -22.81 5.11 -10.09
C LEU A 600 -23.57 5.76 -8.94
N GLU A 601 -24.54 5.05 -8.36
CA GLU A 601 -25.28 5.50 -7.18
C GLU A 601 -24.35 5.66 -5.97
N GLN A 602 -23.50 4.68 -5.70
CA GLN A 602 -22.54 4.75 -4.60
C GLN A 602 -21.47 5.83 -4.82
N CYS A 603 -21.04 6.06 -6.06
CA CYS A 603 -20.16 7.18 -6.38
C CYS A 603 -20.81 8.53 -6.07
N ALA A 604 -22.08 8.71 -6.48
CA ALA A 604 -22.84 9.92 -6.20
C ALA A 604 -23.07 10.12 -4.69
N SER A 605 -23.40 9.04 -3.97
CA SER A 605 -23.58 9.06 -2.52
C SER A 605 -22.31 9.47 -1.77
N LEU A 606 -21.17 8.87 -2.14
CA LEU A 606 -19.87 9.24 -1.56
C LEU A 606 -19.49 10.68 -1.88
N ALA A 607 -19.71 11.11 -3.13
CA ALA A 607 -19.44 12.48 -3.56
C ALA A 607 -20.29 13.50 -2.79
N ASN A 608 -21.59 13.24 -2.63
CA ASN A 608 -22.50 14.08 -1.84
C ASN A 608 -22.11 14.12 -0.35
N THR A 609 -21.70 12.97 0.21
CA THR A 609 -21.21 12.91 1.60
C THR A 609 -19.99 13.81 1.78
N LEU A 610 -19.04 13.75 0.84
CA LEU A 610 -17.86 14.62 0.84
C LEU A 610 -18.25 16.10 0.73
N GLU A 611 -19.23 16.45 -0.11
CA GLU A 611 -19.74 17.84 -0.21
C GLU A 611 -20.28 18.32 1.14
N LEU A 612 -21.15 17.53 1.77
CA LEU A 612 -21.76 17.91 3.05
C LEU A 612 -20.72 18.11 4.14
N LEU A 613 -19.69 17.25 4.19
CA LEU A 613 -18.57 17.40 5.12
C LEU A 613 -17.74 18.66 4.81
N ILE A 614 -17.46 18.94 3.54
CA ILE A 614 -16.74 20.16 3.12
C ILE A 614 -17.51 21.43 3.51
N GLN A 615 -18.83 21.44 3.33
CA GLN A 615 -19.68 22.59 3.65
C GLN A 615 -19.81 22.84 5.16
N ARG A 616 -19.84 21.77 5.97
CA ARG A 616 -20.12 21.86 7.40
C ARG A 616 -18.88 21.84 8.29
N ILE A 617 -17.76 21.31 7.80
CA ILE A 617 -16.50 21.25 8.55
C ILE A 617 -15.51 22.25 7.94
N PRO A 618 -15.21 23.38 8.62
CA PRO A 618 -14.44 24.47 8.03
C PRO A 618 -12.98 24.09 7.76
N THR A 619 -12.35 23.37 8.68
CA THR A 619 -10.92 23.04 8.62
C THR A 619 -10.64 21.85 7.72
N GLU A 620 -9.78 22.01 6.72
CA GLU A 620 -9.48 20.98 5.71
C GLU A 620 -9.02 19.65 6.32
N ASN A 621 -8.06 19.67 7.25
CA ASN A 621 -7.58 18.48 7.95
C ASN A 621 -8.68 17.77 8.75
N MET A 622 -9.68 18.53 9.24
CA MET A 622 -10.81 17.98 9.98
C MET A 622 -11.86 17.34 9.07
N ARG A 623 -11.94 17.72 7.78
CA ARG A 623 -12.91 17.13 6.85
C ARG A 623 -12.65 15.65 6.63
N TRP A 624 -11.38 15.28 6.46
CA TRP A 624 -10.98 13.89 6.24
C TRP A 624 -11.09 13.04 7.51
N LEU A 625 -10.74 13.62 8.67
CA LEU A 625 -11.03 12.99 9.96
C LEU A 625 -12.54 12.80 10.18
N GLY A 626 -13.34 13.82 9.84
CA GLY A 626 -14.80 13.78 9.90
C GLY A 626 -15.38 12.68 9.01
N LEU A 627 -14.81 12.44 7.82
CA LEU A 627 -15.20 11.31 6.99
C LEU A 627 -14.88 9.95 7.61
N ALA A 628 -13.72 9.80 8.25
CA ALA A 628 -13.37 8.56 8.95
C ALA A 628 -14.33 8.29 10.12
N ILE A 629 -14.71 9.33 10.87
CA ILE A 629 -15.73 9.27 11.93
C ILE A 629 -17.10 8.92 11.35
N TYR A 630 -17.51 9.56 10.25
CA TYR A 630 -18.75 9.26 9.54
C TYR A 630 -18.83 7.79 9.14
N GLN A 631 -17.76 7.24 8.56
CA GLN A 631 -17.68 5.84 8.17
C GLN A 631 -17.75 4.89 9.38
N ASP A 632 -17.09 5.22 10.47
CA ASP A 632 -17.16 4.44 11.71
C ASP A 632 -18.57 4.42 12.30
N ILE A 633 -19.27 5.56 12.34
CA ILE A 633 -20.65 5.64 12.84
C ILE A 633 -21.60 4.84 11.96
N MET A 634 -21.55 5.05 10.64
CA MET A 634 -22.38 4.31 9.68
C MET A 634 -22.17 2.80 9.80
N TRP A 635 -20.92 2.37 9.90
CA TRP A 635 -20.60 0.96 10.03
C TRP A 635 -21.07 0.40 11.38
N SER A 636 -20.83 1.11 12.47
CA SER A 636 -21.22 0.68 13.82
C SER A 636 -22.73 0.57 13.98
N MET A 637 -23.49 1.50 13.38
CA MET A 637 -24.95 1.43 13.34
C MET A 637 -25.47 0.22 12.57
N ALA A 638 -24.89 -0.08 11.40
CA ALA A 638 -25.26 -1.25 10.61
C ALA A 638 -25.02 -2.58 11.34
N GLU A 639 -24.12 -2.57 12.34
CA GLU A 639 -23.73 -3.73 13.12
C GLU A 639 -24.28 -3.70 14.56
N GLU A 640 -25.20 -2.76 14.83
CA GLU A 640 -25.87 -2.57 16.11
C GLU A 640 -24.89 -2.38 17.30
N ARG A 641 -23.83 -1.59 17.08
CA ARG A 641 -22.77 -1.29 18.04
C ARG A 641 -22.59 0.20 18.27
N SER A 642 -21.99 0.55 19.41
CA SER A 642 -21.59 1.93 19.70
C SER A 642 -20.39 2.34 18.83
N PRO A 643 -20.42 3.52 18.18
CA PRO A 643 -19.30 4.03 17.41
C PRO A 643 -18.03 4.20 18.25
N PHE A 644 -16.91 3.70 17.75
CA PHE A 644 -15.63 3.79 18.46
C PHE A 644 -15.11 5.23 18.46
N SER A 645 -15.28 5.95 17.36
CA SER A 645 -14.97 7.37 17.21
C SER A 645 -15.64 8.26 18.26
N ALA A 646 -16.92 8.01 18.57
CA ALA A 646 -17.64 8.76 19.60
C ALA A 646 -16.99 8.56 20.98
N SER A 647 -16.64 7.31 21.31
CA SER A 647 -15.95 6.98 22.57
C SER A 647 -14.61 7.70 22.68
N MET A 648 -13.82 7.72 21.60
CA MET A 648 -12.53 8.41 21.56
C MET A 648 -12.66 9.92 21.76
N ILE A 649 -13.64 10.57 21.09
CA ILE A 649 -13.87 12.02 21.23
C ILE A 649 -14.27 12.41 22.67
N HIS A 650 -15.05 11.56 23.34
CA HIS A 650 -15.46 11.80 24.73
C HIS A 650 -14.30 11.61 25.73
N GLN A 651 -13.40 10.66 25.49
CA GLN A 651 -12.28 10.32 26.39
C GLN A 651 -11.21 11.41 26.49
N VAL A 652 -11.01 12.23 25.46
CA VAL A 652 -9.91 13.22 25.39
C VAL A 652 -9.89 14.30 26.50
N GLN A 653 -10.96 14.48 27.30
CA GLN A 653 -10.91 15.35 28.50
C GLN A 653 -10.58 14.63 29.81
N GLN A 654 -10.75 13.31 29.90
CA GLN A 654 -10.56 12.60 31.17
C GLN A 654 -9.08 12.35 31.46
N ASP A 655 -8.25 12.28 30.43
CA ASP A 655 -6.80 12.13 30.53
C ASP A 655 -6.13 13.51 30.62
N SER A 656 -6.30 14.21 31.75
CA SER A 656 -5.57 15.46 32.04
C SER A 656 -4.18 15.21 32.66
N GLU A 657 -3.80 13.96 32.86
CA GLU A 657 -2.42 13.57 33.17
C GLU A 657 -1.75 13.09 31.88
N GLU A 658 -0.55 13.58 31.58
CA GLU A 658 0.28 13.09 30.47
C GLU A 658 0.63 11.61 30.72
N GLU A 659 -0.28 10.70 30.37
CA GLU A 659 0.00 9.27 30.42
C GLU A 659 1.25 9.01 29.57
N PRO A 660 2.29 8.34 30.11
CA PRO A 660 3.57 8.23 29.42
C PRO A 660 3.54 7.24 28.24
N TRP A 661 2.35 6.81 27.82
CA TRP A 661 2.10 5.84 26.76
C TRP A 661 0.89 6.23 25.89
N HIS A 662 0.94 5.82 24.63
CA HIS A 662 -0.20 5.76 23.74
C HIS A 662 -0.93 4.42 23.96
N THR A 663 -2.20 4.51 24.35
CA THR A 663 -3.08 3.34 24.55
C THR A 663 -3.38 2.61 23.23
N TRP A 664 -3.76 1.33 23.31
CA TRP A 664 -4.21 0.57 22.15
C TRP A 664 -5.44 1.16 21.47
N ASP A 665 -6.29 1.87 22.22
CA ASP A 665 -7.48 2.54 21.70
C ASP A 665 -7.08 3.68 20.76
N MET A 666 -6.13 4.53 21.18
CA MET A 666 -5.59 5.59 20.34
C MET A 666 -4.83 5.04 19.12
N ILE A 667 -4.05 3.96 19.29
CA ILE A 667 -3.35 3.26 18.21
C ILE A 667 -4.35 2.72 17.18
N HIS A 668 -5.40 2.04 17.64
CA HIS A 668 -6.44 1.46 16.79
C HIS A 668 -7.25 2.54 16.06
N PHE A 669 -7.59 3.64 16.75
CA PHE A 669 -8.30 4.75 16.12
C PHE A 669 -7.47 5.40 15.01
N THR A 670 -6.17 5.59 15.25
CA THR A 670 -5.24 6.10 14.23
C THR A 670 -5.20 5.19 13.01
N ALA A 671 -5.11 3.87 13.22
CA ALA A 671 -5.18 2.89 12.13
C ALA A 671 -6.51 2.96 11.35
N LEU A 672 -7.65 3.21 12.03
CA LEU A 672 -8.95 3.38 11.37
C LEU A 672 -8.96 4.60 10.45
N VAL A 673 -8.42 5.73 10.89
CA VAL A 673 -8.31 6.95 10.07
C VAL A 673 -7.39 6.70 8.87
N GLU A 674 -6.23 6.08 9.08
CA GLU A 674 -5.32 5.69 8.01
C GLU A 674 -5.99 4.74 6.99
N ALA A 675 -6.77 3.77 7.45
CA ALA A 675 -7.51 2.84 6.60
C ALA A 675 -8.55 3.55 5.74
N SER A 676 -9.24 4.55 6.30
CA SER A 676 -10.22 5.39 5.59
C SER A 676 -9.54 6.18 4.49
N LEU A 677 -8.46 6.90 4.80
CA LEU A 677 -7.69 7.71 3.84
C LEU A 677 -7.10 6.86 2.72
N TYR A 678 -6.53 5.70 3.04
CA TYR A 678 -6.00 4.80 2.03
C TYR A 678 -7.10 4.20 1.15
N SER A 679 -8.29 3.94 1.68
CA SER A 679 -9.43 3.47 0.88
C SER A 679 -9.87 4.53 -0.14
N LEU A 680 -9.88 5.80 0.23
CA LEU A 680 -10.14 6.92 -0.70
C LEU A 680 -9.03 7.05 -1.74
N ARG A 681 -7.78 6.81 -1.37
CA ARG A 681 -6.65 6.77 -2.31
C ARG A 681 -6.85 5.69 -3.37
N ILE A 682 -7.29 4.48 -2.97
CA ILE A 682 -7.61 3.39 -3.92
C ILE A 682 -8.70 3.85 -4.90
N ALA A 683 -9.76 4.51 -4.41
CA ALA A 683 -10.82 5.05 -5.26
C ALA A 683 -10.32 6.14 -6.22
N LYS A 684 -9.55 7.12 -5.71
CA LYS A 684 -8.97 8.22 -6.48
C LYS A 684 -8.11 7.69 -7.63
N GLN A 685 -7.16 6.82 -7.32
CA GLN A 685 -6.24 6.27 -8.32
C GLN A 685 -6.94 5.29 -9.27
N GLY A 686 -7.97 4.58 -8.81
CA GLY A 686 -8.84 3.81 -9.70
C GLY A 686 -9.56 4.69 -10.73
N LEU A 687 -10.03 5.87 -10.32
CA LEU A 687 -10.62 6.88 -11.21
C LEU A 687 -9.58 7.46 -12.18
N GLU A 688 -8.36 7.75 -11.73
CA GLU A 688 -7.25 8.23 -12.59
C GLU A 688 -6.95 7.26 -13.73
N VAL A 689 -7.09 5.95 -13.50
CA VAL A 689 -6.97 4.92 -14.54
C VAL A 689 -8.22 4.83 -15.40
N ALA A 690 -9.40 4.92 -14.81
CA ALA A 690 -10.66 4.82 -15.54
C ALA A 690 -10.88 5.99 -16.51
N ILE A 691 -10.47 7.21 -16.15
CA ILE A 691 -10.68 8.43 -16.95
C ILE A 691 -10.14 8.30 -18.38
N PRO A 692 -8.87 7.90 -18.62
CA PRO A 692 -8.33 7.82 -19.97
C PRO A 692 -8.82 6.60 -20.76
N LEU A 693 -9.24 5.54 -20.06
CA LEU A 693 -9.75 4.32 -20.68
C LEU A 693 -11.21 4.44 -21.13
N CYS A 694 -12.00 5.25 -20.41
CA CYS A 694 -13.43 5.39 -20.62
C CYS A 694 -13.79 6.86 -20.88
N PRO A 695 -13.49 7.45 -22.06
CA PRO A 695 -13.64 8.90 -22.31
C PRO A 695 -15.08 9.42 -22.14
N THR A 696 -16.10 8.56 -22.24
CA THR A 696 -17.51 8.87 -21.95
C THR A 696 -17.85 8.61 -20.47
N LEU A 697 -17.02 9.10 -19.55
CA LEU A 697 -17.28 8.94 -18.12
C LEU A 697 -18.62 9.55 -17.73
N SER A 698 -19.32 8.84 -16.84
CA SER A 698 -20.51 9.38 -16.21
C SER A 698 -20.18 10.63 -15.39
N PRO A 699 -21.12 11.58 -15.25
CA PRO A 699 -20.95 12.75 -14.40
C PRO A 699 -20.60 12.40 -12.95
N GLN A 700 -21.15 11.30 -12.42
CA GLN A 700 -20.95 10.85 -11.05
C GLN A 700 -19.49 10.46 -10.77
N LEU A 701 -18.83 9.76 -11.71
CA LEU A 701 -17.42 9.38 -11.56
C LEU A 701 -16.52 10.62 -11.60
N ARG A 702 -16.84 11.59 -12.46
CA ARG A 702 -16.11 12.86 -12.57
C ARG A 702 -16.25 13.71 -11.30
N ASP A 703 -17.47 13.84 -10.77
CA ASP A 703 -17.74 14.58 -9.54
C ASP A 703 -16.98 13.97 -8.35
N LEU A 704 -17.02 12.65 -8.20
CA LEU A 704 -16.25 11.97 -7.17
C LEU A 704 -14.74 12.21 -7.34
N TYR A 705 -14.21 12.10 -8.56
CA TYR A 705 -12.78 12.35 -8.82
C TYR A 705 -12.37 13.78 -8.46
N GLN A 706 -13.18 14.78 -8.82
CA GLN A 706 -12.92 16.19 -8.48
C GLN A 706 -12.83 16.40 -6.97
N ARG A 707 -13.70 15.75 -6.20
CA ARG A 707 -13.69 15.83 -4.73
C ARG A 707 -12.48 15.14 -4.11
N LEU A 708 -12.10 13.98 -4.65
CA LEU A 708 -10.92 13.24 -4.22
C LEU A 708 -9.61 13.89 -4.67
N SER A 709 -9.64 14.86 -5.59
CA SER A 709 -8.43 15.58 -6.00
C SER A 709 -7.76 16.32 -4.83
N ALA A 710 -8.55 16.77 -3.84
CA ALA A 710 -8.09 17.43 -2.61
C ALA A 710 -7.63 16.46 -1.51
N LEU A 711 -7.61 15.14 -1.76
CA LEU A 711 -7.11 14.17 -0.78
C LEU A 711 -5.64 14.46 -0.44
N PRO A 712 -5.25 14.57 0.85
CA PRO A 712 -3.90 14.90 1.26
C PRO A 712 -2.91 13.80 0.88
N LEU A 713 -1.65 14.21 0.71
CA LEU A 713 -0.54 13.27 0.50
C LEU A 713 -0.39 12.38 1.74
N ILE A 714 0.13 11.16 1.55
CA ILE A 714 0.35 10.21 2.66
C ILE A 714 1.25 10.82 3.75
N ALA A 715 2.16 11.72 3.35
CA ALA A 715 3.05 12.43 4.25
C ALA A 715 2.35 13.38 5.24
N ASP A 716 1.15 13.84 4.88
CA ASP A 716 0.36 14.80 5.66
C ASP A 716 -0.74 14.10 6.47
N TRP A 717 -0.79 12.76 6.44
CA TRP A 717 -1.81 12.01 7.16
C TRP A 717 -1.66 12.15 8.68
N PRO A 718 -2.78 12.09 9.42
CA PRO A 718 -2.75 12.00 10.87
C PRO A 718 -1.86 10.85 11.34
N THR A 719 -1.06 11.13 12.36
CA THR A 719 -0.19 10.16 13.03
C THR A 719 -0.63 9.99 14.46
N ILE A 720 -0.13 8.96 15.12
CA ILE A 720 -0.43 8.71 16.54
C ILE A 720 -0.05 9.91 17.44
N HIS A 721 0.90 10.76 17.03
CA HIS A 721 1.36 11.92 17.79
C HIS A 721 0.43 13.12 17.71
N ASN A 722 -0.16 13.39 16.54
CA ASN A 722 -1.05 14.52 16.37
C ASN A 722 -2.53 14.15 16.61
N MET A 723 -2.87 12.86 16.64
CA MET A 723 -4.24 12.38 16.83
C MET A 723 -4.93 12.92 18.09
N PRO A 724 -4.30 12.97 19.28
CA PRO A 724 -4.94 13.55 20.47
C PRO A 724 -5.38 15.00 20.26
N ASN A 725 -4.52 15.82 19.66
CA ASN A 725 -4.84 17.23 19.35
C ASN A 725 -5.94 17.34 18.30
N LEU A 726 -5.93 16.47 17.29
CA LEU A 726 -6.97 16.42 16.26
C LEU A 726 -8.33 16.02 16.87
N LEU A 727 -8.36 15.09 17.81
CA LEU A 727 -9.58 14.70 18.53
C LEU A 727 -10.08 15.80 19.48
N ALA A 728 -9.18 16.51 20.17
CA ALA A 728 -9.55 17.68 20.97
C ALA A 728 -10.18 18.77 20.09
N THR A 729 -9.55 19.07 18.95
CA THR A 729 -10.07 20.01 17.95
C THR A 729 -11.42 19.55 17.37
N ALA A 730 -11.57 18.25 17.10
CA ALA A 730 -12.83 17.68 16.61
C ALA A 730 -13.97 17.84 17.63
N ARG A 731 -13.66 17.71 18.92
CA ARG A 731 -14.60 17.95 19.99
C ARG A 731 -14.98 19.42 20.12
N GLU A 732 -14.01 20.32 20.12
CA GLU A 732 -14.24 21.77 20.20
C GLU A 732 -15.14 22.27 19.06
N HIS A 733 -14.94 21.73 17.85
CA HIS A 733 -15.78 22.03 16.70
C HIS A 733 -17.08 21.21 16.63
N ASN A 734 -17.42 20.41 17.64
CA ASN A 734 -18.61 19.57 17.69
C ASN A 734 -18.80 18.68 16.44
N ILE A 735 -17.70 18.13 15.89
CA ILE A 735 -17.71 17.32 14.67
C ILE A 735 -18.68 16.13 14.81
N LEU A 736 -18.75 15.51 15.98
CA LEU A 736 -19.67 14.40 16.23
C LEU A 736 -21.13 14.82 16.01
N ALA A 737 -21.54 15.99 16.55
CA ALA A 737 -22.89 16.51 16.37
C ALA A 737 -23.17 16.89 14.90
N THR A 738 -22.17 17.44 14.21
CA THR A 738 -22.27 17.73 12.77
C THR A 738 -22.51 16.44 11.97
N ILE A 739 -21.80 15.36 12.30
CA ILE A 739 -21.93 14.08 11.60
C ILE A 739 -23.27 13.41 11.90
N THR A 740 -23.72 13.42 13.16
CA THR A 740 -25.05 12.89 13.50
C THR A 740 -26.17 13.65 12.78
N ASP A 741 -26.01 14.97 12.61
CA ASP A 741 -26.95 15.79 11.82
C ASP A 741 -26.91 15.45 10.33
N ILE A 742 -25.71 15.26 9.73
CA ILE A 742 -25.58 14.79 8.33
C ILE A 742 -26.29 13.44 8.14
N LEU A 743 -26.17 12.55 9.12
CA LEU A 743 -26.77 11.23 9.10
C LEU A 743 -28.28 11.23 9.42
N GLY A 744 -28.82 12.33 9.95
CA GLY A 744 -30.20 12.41 10.41
C GLY A 744 -30.51 11.50 11.61
N ILE A 745 -29.51 11.24 12.45
CA ILE A 745 -29.62 10.35 13.61
C ILE A 745 -29.63 11.15 14.92
N PRO A 746 -30.21 10.61 16.01
CA PRO A 746 -30.13 11.25 17.31
C PRO A 746 -28.67 11.50 17.74
N PRO A 747 -28.40 12.58 18.50
CA PRO A 747 -27.08 12.80 19.07
C PRO A 747 -26.61 11.57 19.85
N ILE A 748 -25.35 11.18 19.63
CA ILE A 748 -24.74 10.08 20.37
C ILE A 748 -24.36 10.62 21.75
N GLU A 749 -25.04 10.13 22.78
CA GLU A 749 -24.73 10.49 24.17
C GLU A 749 -23.40 9.86 24.62
N ALA A 750 -22.69 10.57 25.50
CA ALA A 750 -21.48 10.02 26.11
C ALA A 750 -21.83 8.75 26.90
N PRO A 751 -20.98 7.69 26.87
CA PRO A 751 -21.23 6.50 27.65
C PRO A 751 -21.38 6.87 29.14
N ALA A 752 -22.54 6.54 29.73
CA ALA A 752 -22.79 6.76 31.14
C ALA A 752 -21.72 6.02 31.98
N GLN A 753 -21.02 6.75 32.84
CA GLN A 753 -20.05 6.18 33.77
C GLN A 753 -20.75 5.12 34.62
N ALA A 754 -20.38 3.85 34.46
CA ALA A 754 -20.77 2.82 35.40
C ALA A 754 -20.06 3.12 36.72
N ASN A 755 -20.76 3.72 37.68
CA ASN A 755 -20.28 3.89 39.04
C ASN A 755 -19.98 2.50 39.63
N GLU A 756 -18.70 2.13 39.70
CA GLU A 756 -18.21 1.01 40.50
C GLU A 756 -18.32 1.35 42.00
N THR A 757 -19.54 1.38 42.51
CA THR A 757 -19.79 1.42 43.96
C THR A 757 -20.98 0.53 44.27
N ASP A 758 -20.82 -0.79 44.20
CA ASP A 758 -21.47 -1.77 45.09
C ASP A 758 -21.22 -3.23 44.66
N SER A 759 -20.01 -3.76 44.87
CA SER A 759 -19.84 -5.22 44.99
C SER A 759 -18.56 -5.68 45.71
N SER A 760 -18.01 -4.90 46.64
CA SER A 760 -16.82 -5.31 47.42
C SER A 760 -17.13 -5.60 48.89
N LYS A 761 -18.09 -6.48 49.18
CA LYS A 761 -18.22 -7.09 50.52
C LYS A 761 -18.65 -8.56 50.41
N GLY A 762 -17.68 -9.46 50.24
CA GLY A 762 -18.02 -10.88 50.31
C GLY A 762 -16.97 -11.92 49.97
N ARG A 763 -15.65 -11.75 50.21
CA ARG A 763 -14.77 -12.93 50.26
C ARG A 763 -13.39 -12.69 50.89
N LEU A 764 -13.35 -12.73 52.22
CA LEU A 764 -12.11 -12.92 52.99
C LEU A 764 -12.40 -13.80 54.21
N LYS A 765 -12.43 -15.12 54.02
CA LYS A 765 -12.06 -16.13 55.03
C LYS A 765 -12.10 -17.57 54.51
N ARG A 766 -11.04 -18.32 54.86
CA ARG A 766 -10.82 -19.79 54.78
C ARG A 766 -10.35 -20.28 53.39
N LYS A 767 -9.31 -21.13 53.26
CA LYS A 767 -8.71 -22.06 54.23
C LYS A 767 -7.32 -22.53 53.74
N ASN A 768 -6.39 -22.64 54.69
CA ASN A 768 -5.19 -23.49 54.62
C ASN A 768 -5.60 -24.98 54.58
N GLY A 769 -4.86 -25.83 53.86
CA GLY A 769 -4.88 -27.29 54.08
C GLY A 769 -4.76 -28.17 52.82
N ASN A 770 -3.58 -28.77 52.66
CA ASN A 770 -3.23 -29.90 51.79
C ASN A 770 -4.29 -31.01 51.70
N SER A 771 -4.50 -31.59 50.50
CA SER A 771 -4.18 -33.01 50.18
C SER A 771 -4.71 -33.46 48.81
N ARG A 772 -3.78 -33.91 47.98
CA ARG A 772 -3.81 -34.88 46.85
C ARG A 772 -5.14 -35.47 46.36
N GLY A 773 -5.33 -35.41 45.03
CA GLY A 773 -5.86 -36.53 44.23
C GLY A 773 -6.94 -36.17 43.20
N GLY A 774 -6.63 -36.36 41.90
CA GLY A 774 -7.63 -36.71 40.88
C GLY A 774 -8.05 -35.64 39.86
N ARG A 775 -7.45 -35.73 38.66
CA ARG A 775 -7.92 -35.46 37.28
C ARG A 775 -8.88 -34.28 36.95
N ASP A 776 -8.44 -33.57 35.90
CA ASP A 776 -9.13 -32.73 34.90
C ASP A 776 -9.70 -31.36 35.27
N PRO A 777 -9.09 -30.25 34.78
CA PRO A 777 -9.74 -28.94 34.76
C PRO A 777 -10.65 -28.79 33.54
N LYS A 778 -11.96 -28.72 33.79
CA LYS A 778 -12.95 -28.19 32.85
C LYS A 778 -12.58 -26.74 32.50
N ARG A 779 -12.33 -26.49 31.22
CA ARG A 779 -12.25 -25.14 30.63
C ARG A 779 -13.62 -24.44 30.74
N PRO A 780 -13.67 -23.12 30.96
CA PRO A 780 -14.89 -22.36 30.76
C PRO A 780 -15.30 -22.42 29.28
N VAL A 781 -16.58 -22.69 29.06
CA VAL A 781 -17.21 -22.84 27.74
C VAL A 781 -17.24 -21.47 27.06
N SER A 782 -16.44 -21.31 26.00
CA SER A 782 -16.64 -20.24 25.03
C SER A 782 -17.95 -20.51 24.28
N ILE A 783 -18.92 -19.61 24.41
CA ILE A 783 -20.16 -19.64 23.65
C ILE A 783 -19.80 -19.34 22.19
N ASN A 784 -19.73 -20.40 21.38
CA ASN A 784 -19.59 -20.32 19.94
C ASN A 784 -20.97 -20.03 19.33
N PRO A 785 -21.20 -18.86 18.69
CA PRO A 785 -22.48 -18.51 18.09
C PRO A 785 -22.85 -19.34 16.84
N PHE A 786 -21.98 -20.23 16.37
CA PHE A 786 -22.24 -21.11 15.21
C PHE A 786 -22.74 -22.52 15.59
N ALA A 787 -22.99 -22.82 16.87
CA ALA A 787 -23.49 -24.14 17.29
C ALA A 787 -24.96 -24.41 16.89
N VAL A 788 -25.70 -23.40 16.44
CA VAL A 788 -27.12 -23.51 16.06
C VAL A 788 -27.32 -24.07 14.63
N LEU A 789 -26.27 -24.10 13.81
CA LEU A 789 -26.38 -24.55 12.40
C LEU A 789 -26.02 -26.03 12.17
N SER A 790 -25.62 -26.78 13.21
CA SER A 790 -25.19 -28.18 13.08
C SER A 790 -26.27 -29.24 13.36
N ASN A 791 -27.53 -28.85 13.63
CA ASN A 791 -28.62 -29.80 13.94
C ASN A 791 -29.80 -29.78 12.96
N ALA A 792 -29.64 -29.23 11.75
CA ALA A 792 -30.70 -29.18 10.74
C ALA A 792 -30.40 -30.05 9.51
N THR A 793 -29.90 -31.28 9.71
CA THR A 793 -29.97 -32.36 8.70
C THR A 793 -29.99 -33.71 9.42
N GLN A 794 -31.11 -34.06 10.05
CA GLN A 794 -31.54 -35.43 10.33
C GLN A 794 -33.01 -35.40 10.78
N ASN A 795 -33.90 -35.45 9.79
CA ASN A 795 -35.17 -36.18 9.80
C ASN A 795 -35.77 -36.14 8.39
#